data_AF-A0A7W8YMV0-F1
#
_entry.id   AF-A0A7W8YMV0-F1
#
_cell.length_a   1.000
_cell.length_b   1.000
_cell.length_c   1.000
_cell.angle_alpha   90.00
_cell.angle_beta   90.00
_cell.angle_gamma   90.00
#
_symmetry.space_group_name_H-M   'P 1'
#
loop_
_entity.id
_entity.type
_entity.pdbx_description
1 polymer ?
#
loop_
_entity_poly.entity_id
_entity_poly.type
_entity_poly.pdbx_seq_one_letter_code
_entity_poly.pdbx_strand_id
1 'polypeptide(L)'
;MANLPSIPAISSKIPTEVSALLRPMREILNAFTAGDHQVAKLKDLRALGLPLPGEKGSGTDLGATPPKPTGLNMSGALATIILAWDATNFDKLSHTEIWRAQSNDFSLAQMVGRSDGRIYVDNVGGAAVRFYWIRYVSQANVVGPFNAQLGTRGETGADPAYLLSLLTGQVTQSQLYADLGNKIELITAPASTAGSVAQRILAETTARDKAIAAEANLRIAAFLAEAKDRGTAIGQESTLRQEADNALAQEIQYLVAASDTNLAAYKQVVTVIATGDSALSSRIESLAAQTADNITAAIQKEETARTKADSAEVAARQVLSSKVLGVADPATVGAVASLSSGLLFEERNLRTTADTSLGTRIDSLTATVNDNVASITREEKVRADADTALTELAQYLSAATATSLAASQVAYSAQVTADTAVSQRIESLVAETAAGLKAAIVSEQTVRATADSATATELKQLQAIVSDPSTGLVAKYAAVKVLADASVTALGKVQAKYTVNIDVDGIAGGFGIIGSGDGLTSTIDFGVRASTFFVAGPSGNGIAPSTPFIVRTTASVINGVNVPAGVYIADGFIANGTITNAKIGNAAIDDAKIASLNAGKITAGDIAATRMQANIVTALIGKFSTLSALAASLGQIEINAGGYLRTQGVSSFTVGAGLWMGQVDGVYKFRVGNPMGNYMQWDGSSLTITGSGQFSGKLMGASGEFSGNLVASSGTLGVITAGLLRNTANTSYMNLNASGAEPFLSVGNGAIVLRANGSGQFSRELISEPNVISRGVTGVNVGWVGYMGGEHIPFTVYIDTNVGYPDGWYDAPSIAYMATATIATGKSNNGGINGFTQAEIVSGDGLGNLNAYPIDNRIYIKFTWTPTTGTGQILPETIKWKLVRV
;
A
#
# COMPACT_ATOMS: atom_id res chain seq x y z
N MET A 1 -37.73 49.74 2.74
CA MET A 1 -36.65 50.24 1.84
C MET A 1 -37.32 50.63 0.53
N ALA A 2 -37.05 51.77 -0.11
CA ALA A 2 -36.16 52.90 0.24
C ALA A 2 -36.88 54.21 -0.15
N ASN A 3 -36.81 55.26 0.69
CA ASN A 3 -35.92 56.41 0.45
C ASN A 3 -35.75 56.77 -1.04
N LEU A 4 -36.69 57.54 -1.59
CA LEU A 4 -36.38 58.45 -2.69
C LEU A 4 -35.55 59.62 -2.11
N PRO A 5 -34.36 59.93 -2.66
CA PRO A 5 -33.48 60.94 -2.06
C PRO A 5 -34.09 62.35 -2.08
N SER A 6 -33.99 63.05 -0.94
CA SER A 6 -34.28 64.48 -0.86
C SER A 6 -33.35 65.28 -1.78
N ILE A 7 -33.89 66.22 -2.56
CA ILE A 7 -33.11 67.10 -3.44
C ILE A 7 -32.06 67.88 -2.60
N PRO A 8 -30.77 67.89 -2.98
CA PRO A 8 -29.71 68.51 -2.19
C PRO A 8 -29.94 70.00 -1.87
N ALA A 9 -29.33 70.47 -0.78
CA ALA A 9 -29.39 71.87 -0.39
C ALA A 9 -28.77 72.77 -1.47
N ILE A 10 -29.50 73.82 -1.86
CA ILE A 10 -29.02 74.87 -2.76
C ILE A 10 -27.87 75.59 -2.03
N SER A 11 -26.67 75.57 -2.63
CA SER A 11 -25.45 76.14 -2.07
C SER A 11 -25.59 77.65 -1.80
N SER A 12 -24.94 78.15 -0.75
CA SER A 12 -24.86 79.58 -0.44
C SER A 12 -23.97 80.39 -1.40
N LYS A 13 -23.37 79.75 -2.42
CA LYS A 13 -22.47 80.36 -3.40
C LYS A 13 -23.12 80.70 -4.75
N ILE A 14 -24.46 80.67 -4.86
CA ILE A 14 -25.17 80.94 -6.12
C ILE A 14 -25.72 82.39 -6.09
N PRO A 15 -25.63 83.19 -7.18
CA PRO A 15 -26.12 84.57 -7.21
C PRO A 15 -27.56 84.75 -6.75
N THR A 16 -27.84 85.88 -6.09
CA THR A 16 -29.10 86.14 -5.38
C THR A 16 -30.34 85.95 -6.27
N GLU A 17 -30.29 86.41 -7.52
CA GLU A 17 -31.36 86.29 -8.52
C GLU A 17 -31.66 84.83 -8.88
N VAL A 18 -30.62 84.00 -9.01
CA VAL A 18 -30.75 82.56 -9.27
C VAL A 18 -31.22 81.83 -8.01
N SER A 19 -30.81 82.27 -6.81
CA SER A 19 -31.35 81.75 -5.55
C SER A 19 -32.84 82.08 -5.38
N ALA A 20 -33.27 83.26 -5.83
CA ALA A 20 -34.66 83.73 -5.80
C ALA A 20 -35.56 83.00 -6.81
N LEU A 21 -34.99 82.42 -7.86
CA LEU A 21 -35.70 81.55 -8.82
C LEU A 21 -35.72 80.08 -8.37
N LEU A 22 -34.58 79.55 -7.90
CA LEU A 22 -34.45 78.14 -7.49
C LEU A 22 -35.14 77.84 -6.15
N ARG A 23 -35.25 78.80 -5.22
CA ARG A 23 -35.91 78.56 -3.92
C ARG A 23 -37.42 78.33 -4.05
N PRO A 24 -38.20 79.15 -4.80
CA PRO A 24 -39.60 78.83 -5.12
C PRO A 24 -39.76 77.55 -5.93
N MET A 25 -38.90 77.28 -6.92
CA MET A 25 -38.97 76.03 -7.68
C MET A 25 -38.75 74.79 -6.81
N ARG A 26 -37.84 74.85 -5.83
CA ARG A 26 -37.65 73.78 -4.83
C ARG A 26 -38.85 73.64 -3.89
N GLU A 27 -39.45 74.75 -3.46
CA GLU A 27 -40.67 74.73 -2.64
C GLU A 27 -41.87 74.16 -3.40
N ILE A 28 -42.00 74.45 -4.70
CA ILE A 28 -43.03 73.86 -5.58
C ILE A 28 -42.77 72.36 -5.83
N LEU A 29 -41.52 71.92 -6.07
CA LEU A 29 -41.21 70.49 -6.23
C LEU A 29 -41.38 69.69 -4.94
N ASN A 30 -41.04 70.25 -3.78
CA ASN A 30 -41.28 69.61 -2.49
C ASN A 30 -42.78 69.57 -2.11
N ALA A 31 -43.60 70.49 -2.60
CA ALA A 31 -45.05 70.42 -2.45
C ALA A 31 -45.67 69.27 -3.27
N PHE A 32 -45.10 68.95 -4.44
CA PHE A 32 -45.54 67.82 -5.27
C PHE A 32 -45.32 66.44 -4.65
N THR A 33 -44.41 66.29 -3.68
CA THR A 33 -44.22 65.06 -2.90
C THR A 33 -45.06 64.99 -1.62
N ALA A 34 -45.91 65.99 -1.36
CA ALA A 34 -46.81 66.05 -0.20
C ALA A 34 -48.31 65.98 -0.54
N GLY A 35 -48.70 65.98 -1.83
CA GLY A 35 -50.00 65.48 -2.28
C GLY A 35 -51.20 66.42 -2.19
N ASP A 36 -51.03 67.74 -2.35
CA ASP A 36 -52.16 68.70 -2.38
C ASP A 36 -52.00 69.75 -3.49
N HIS A 37 -53.05 70.00 -4.28
CA HIS A 37 -53.01 70.82 -5.51
C HIS A 37 -53.89 72.08 -5.41
N GLN A 38 -53.30 73.26 -5.19
CA GLN A 38 -53.97 74.56 -5.43
C GLN A 38 -53.04 75.62 -6.05
N VAL A 39 -53.61 76.50 -6.86
CA VAL A 39 -52.91 77.55 -7.63
C VAL A 39 -53.21 78.94 -7.03
N ALA A 40 -52.22 79.83 -7.01
CA ALA A 40 -52.29 81.15 -6.36
C ALA A 40 -53.36 82.10 -6.94
N LYS A 41 -53.83 83.08 -6.15
CA LYS A 41 -54.94 83.99 -6.51
C LYS A 41 -54.47 85.43 -6.73
N LEU A 42 -55.30 86.24 -7.39
CA LEU A 42 -55.05 87.65 -7.72
C LEU A 42 -54.70 88.58 -6.52
N LYS A 43 -54.95 88.12 -5.28
CA LYS A 43 -54.48 88.80 -4.05
C LYS A 43 -52.95 88.74 -3.90
N ASP A 44 -52.32 87.66 -4.36
CA ASP A 44 -50.89 87.37 -4.19
C ASP A 44 -50.04 88.23 -5.14
N LEU A 45 -50.64 88.67 -6.27
CA LEU A 45 -50.08 89.69 -7.16
C LEU A 45 -50.21 91.13 -6.61
N ARG A 46 -51.19 91.40 -5.73
CA ARG A 46 -51.34 92.70 -5.06
C ARG A 46 -50.25 92.93 -3.99
N ALA A 47 -49.66 91.85 -3.47
CA ALA A 47 -48.54 91.90 -2.53
C ALA A 47 -47.20 92.32 -3.18
N LEU A 48 -47.15 92.50 -4.51
CA LEU A 48 -45.93 92.85 -5.27
C LEU A 48 -45.85 94.32 -5.74
N GLY A 49 -46.82 95.17 -5.38
CA GLY A 49 -46.60 96.63 -5.22
C GLY A 49 -46.42 97.51 -6.47
N LEU A 50 -47.30 97.42 -7.50
CA LEU A 50 -47.26 98.29 -8.69
C LEU A 50 -48.49 99.24 -8.79
N PRO A 51 -48.33 100.58 -8.94
CA PRO A 51 -49.43 101.55 -9.04
C PRO A 51 -49.73 102.09 -10.47
N LEU A 52 -50.91 102.71 -10.66
CA LEU A 52 -51.46 103.29 -11.91
C LEU A 52 -52.11 104.68 -11.65
N PRO A 53 -52.04 105.69 -12.56
CA PRO A 53 -52.70 107.00 -12.36
C PRO A 53 -53.52 107.60 -13.54
N GLY A 54 -54.48 108.50 -13.23
CA GLY A 54 -55.15 109.43 -14.19
C GLY A 54 -56.36 110.21 -13.59
N GLU A 55 -56.48 111.53 -13.83
CA GLU A 55 -57.49 112.44 -13.23
C GLU A 55 -58.03 113.55 -14.23
N LYS A 56 -58.93 114.47 -13.82
CA LYS A 56 -59.92 115.17 -14.69
C LYS A 56 -60.26 116.65 -14.27
N GLY A 57 -60.51 117.60 -15.20
CA GLY A 57 -61.21 118.90 -14.92
C GLY A 57 -60.81 120.18 -15.73
N SER A 58 -61.64 121.23 -15.76
CA SER A 58 -61.49 122.55 -16.49
C SER A 58 -62.46 123.64 -15.91
N GLY A 59 -62.56 124.94 -16.28
CA GLY A 59 -61.85 125.86 -17.21
C GLY A 59 -62.83 126.95 -17.80
N THR A 60 -62.48 128.25 -17.93
CA THR A 60 -63.33 129.33 -18.57
C THR A 60 -62.58 130.63 -18.99
N ASP A 61 -63.00 131.25 -20.13
CA ASP A 61 -62.61 132.55 -20.77
C ASP A 61 -61.74 132.47 -22.08
N LEU A 62 -62.36 132.19 -23.22
CA LEU A 62 -61.66 131.59 -24.38
C LEU A 62 -60.84 132.52 -25.30
N GLY A 63 -60.77 133.83 -25.02
CA GLY A 63 -60.27 134.85 -25.97
C GLY A 63 -58.77 135.18 -25.93
N ALA A 64 -58.02 134.71 -24.94
CA ALA A 64 -56.62 135.09 -24.76
C ALA A 64 -55.67 134.47 -25.81
N THR A 65 -54.58 135.16 -26.18
CA THR A 65 -53.50 134.59 -26.99
C THR A 65 -52.79 133.51 -26.17
N PRO A 66 -52.66 132.26 -26.67
CA PRO A 66 -51.94 131.23 -25.96
C PRO A 66 -50.45 131.60 -25.73
N PRO A 67 -49.86 131.25 -24.56
CA PRO A 67 -48.43 131.41 -24.35
C PRO A 67 -47.63 130.51 -25.30
N LYS A 68 -46.32 130.76 -25.46
CA LYS A 68 -45.46 129.80 -26.17
C LYS A 68 -45.43 128.46 -25.42
N PRO A 69 -45.47 127.31 -26.10
CA PRO A 69 -45.23 126.02 -25.46
C PRO A 69 -43.81 125.91 -24.89
N THR A 70 -43.65 125.14 -23.82
CA THR A 70 -42.36 124.86 -23.18
C THR A 70 -42.11 123.35 -23.07
N GLY A 71 -40.87 122.97 -22.76
CA GLY A 71 -40.50 121.58 -22.45
C GLY A 71 -40.71 120.59 -23.59
N LEU A 72 -40.83 121.04 -24.86
CA LEU A 72 -40.89 120.12 -26.00
C LEU A 72 -39.65 119.22 -26.00
N ASN A 73 -39.86 117.93 -25.80
CA ASN A 73 -38.83 116.90 -25.78
C ASN A 73 -39.22 115.74 -26.71
N MET A 74 -38.21 114.98 -27.13
CA MET A 74 -38.34 113.92 -28.13
C MET A 74 -37.89 112.60 -27.54
N SER A 75 -38.67 111.54 -27.75
CA SER A 75 -38.28 110.16 -27.46
C SER A 75 -38.42 109.31 -28.72
N GLY A 76 -37.30 108.76 -29.17
CA GLY A 76 -37.27 107.84 -30.32
C GLY A 76 -37.76 106.44 -29.95
N ALA A 77 -38.64 105.89 -30.78
CA ALA A 77 -38.91 104.45 -30.88
C ALA A 77 -38.48 103.96 -32.28
N LEU A 78 -38.62 102.66 -32.56
CA LEU A 78 -37.99 101.99 -33.71
C LEU A 78 -38.30 102.61 -35.10
N ALA A 79 -39.51 103.16 -35.29
CA ALA A 79 -39.91 103.85 -36.52
C ALA A 79 -40.69 105.16 -36.28
N THR A 80 -40.93 105.51 -35.01
CA THR A 80 -41.74 106.67 -34.61
C THR A 80 -40.96 107.58 -33.66
N ILE A 81 -41.17 108.89 -33.79
CA ILE A 81 -40.72 109.89 -32.82
C ILE A 81 -41.93 110.27 -31.97
N ILE A 82 -41.81 110.08 -30.66
CA ILE A 82 -42.81 110.53 -29.68
C ILE A 82 -42.38 111.91 -29.21
N LEU A 83 -43.15 112.92 -29.62
CA LEU A 83 -43.05 114.28 -29.11
C LEU A 83 -43.84 114.33 -27.79
N ALA A 84 -43.26 114.91 -26.75
CA ALA A 84 -43.98 115.32 -25.55
C ALA A 84 -43.64 116.77 -25.21
N TRP A 85 -44.53 117.48 -24.51
CA TRP A 85 -44.29 118.86 -24.07
C TRP A 85 -44.98 119.16 -22.74
N ASP A 86 -44.59 120.26 -22.12
CA ASP A 86 -45.08 120.62 -20.79
C ASP A 86 -46.60 120.82 -20.74
N ALA A 87 -47.15 120.62 -19.56
CA ALA A 87 -48.46 121.12 -19.21
C ALA A 87 -48.51 122.65 -19.35
N THR A 88 -49.30 123.15 -20.30
CA THR A 88 -49.78 124.53 -20.16
C THR A 88 -50.88 124.59 -19.11
N ASN A 89 -50.86 125.62 -18.28
CA ASN A 89 -51.95 126.04 -17.41
C ASN A 89 -52.97 126.94 -18.14
N PHE A 90 -52.80 127.13 -19.46
CA PHE A 90 -53.75 127.80 -20.33
C PHE A 90 -54.97 126.91 -20.59
N ASP A 91 -55.96 127.00 -19.69
CA ASP A 91 -57.22 126.25 -19.69
C ASP A 91 -58.12 126.52 -20.91
N LYS A 92 -57.75 127.51 -21.75
CA LYS A 92 -58.45 127.91 -22.98
C LYS A 92 -57.91 127.26 -24.25
N LEU A 93 -56.96 126.31 -24.14
CA LEU A 93 -56.35 125.63 -25.28
C LEU A 93 -57.40 124.83 -26.07
N SER A 94 -57.38 124.92 -27.40
CA SER A 94 -58.07 123.97 -28.27
C SER A 94 -57.18 122.79 -28.54
N HIS A 95 -56.02 123.06 -29.14
CA HIS A 95 -55.07 122.04 -29.57
C HIS A 95 -53.68 122.66 -29.73
N THR A 96 -52.68 121.79 -29.81
CA THR A 96 -51.32 122.13 -30.20
C THR A 96 -51.15 121.77 -31.68
N GLU A 97 -50.62 122.68 -32.49
CA GLU A 97 -50.20 122.39 -33.86
C GLU A 97 -48.76 121.89 -33.88
N ILE A 98 -48.50 120.78 -34.57
CA ILE A 98 -47.18 120.16 -34.70
C ILE A 98 -46.66 120.39 -36.12
N TRP A 99 -45.48 120.98 -36.21
CA TRP A 99 -44.79 121.32 -37.44
C TRP A 99 -43.44 120.59 -37.49
N ARG A 100 -43.04 120.12 -38.68
CA ARG A 100 -41.87 119.26 -38.89
C ARG A 100 -41.08 119.67 -40.13
N ALA A 101 -39.76 119.65 -40.02
CA ALA A 101 -38.82 119.70 -41.14
C ALA A 101 -37.80 118.56 -41.08
N GLN A 102 -37.07 118.33 -42.17
CA GLN A 102 -35.93 117.39 -42.20
C GLN A 102 -34.62 118.06 -41.72
N SER A 103 -34.52 119.37 -41.84
CA SER A 103 -33.41 120.22 -41.37
C SER A 103 -33.89 121.20 -40.29
N ASN A 104 -32.96 121.84 -39.57
CA ASN A 104 -33.30 122.76 -38.47
C ASN A 104 -33.67 124.18 -38.94
N ASP A 105 -34.56 124.27 -39.92
CA ASP A 105 -35.02 125.52 -40.52
C ASP A 105 -36.55 125.54 -40.58
N PHE A 106 -37.16 126.53 -39.91
CA PHE A 106 -38.62 126.64 -39.85
C PHE A 106 -39.25 127.04 -41.18
N SER A 107 -38.52 127.68 -42.10
CA SER A 107 -39.04 128.05 -43.43
C SER A 107 -39.38 126.82 -44.29
N LEU A 108 -38.80 125.66 -43.96
CA LEU A 108 -39.05 124.35 -44.57
C LEU A 108 -40.00 123.48 -43.74
N ALA A 109 -40.50 123.98 -42.60
CA ALA A 109 -41.38 123.21 -41.74
C ALA A 109 -42.80 123.14 -42.32
N GLN A 110 -43.36 121.94 -42.36
CA GLN A 110 -44.75 121.68 -42.74
C GLN A 110 -45.54 121.20 -41.53
N MET A 111 -46.81 121.57 -41.48
CA MET A 111 -47.70 121.09 -40.43
C MET A 111 -48.01 119.60 -40.65
N VAL A 112 -47.67 118.76 -39.67
CA VAL A 112 -47.84 117.30 -39.75
C VAL A 112 -49.03 116.79 -38.95
N GLY A 113 -49.49 117.56 -37.97
CA GLY A 113 -50.66 117.17 -37.20
C GLY A 113 -51.11 118.20 -36.17
N ARG A 114 -52.17 117.84 -35.46
CA ARG A 114 -52.69 118.52 -34.27
C ARG A 114 -52.74 117.51 -33.13
N SER A 115 -52.57 117.97 -31.91
CA SER A 115 -52.82 117.16 -30.71
C SER A 115 -53.54 118.00 -29.66
N ASP A 116 -54.66 117.47 -29.19
CA ASP A 116 -55.46 118.04 -28.09
C ASP A 116 -54.83 117.69 -26.72
N GLY A 117 -53.81 116.84 -26.72
CA GLY A 117 -53.04 116.43 -25.54
C GLY A 117 -51.65 117.07 -25.45
N ARG A 118 -50.78 116.45 -24.64
CA ARG A 118 -49.37 116.86 -24.43
C ARG A 118 -48.34 116.00 -25.15
N ILE A 119 -48.82 115.07 -25.99
CA ILE A 119 -48.02 114.09 -26.71
C ILE A 119 -48.51 114.03 -28.15
N TYR A 120 -47.59 113.82 -29.09
CA TYR A 120 -47.90 113.48 -30.48
C TYR A 120 -46.91 112.41 -30.94
N VAL A 121 -47.39 111.41 -31.69
CA VAL A 121 -46.54 110.33 -32.21
C VAL A 121 -46.48 110.46 -33.72
N ASP A 122 -45.28 110.69 -34.24
CA ASP A 122 -45.03 110.83 -35.67
C ASP A 122 -44.30 109.61 -36.22
N ASN A 123 -44.82 108.99 -37.28
CA ASN A 123 -44.20 107.82 -37.92
C ASN A 123 -43.35 108.30 -39.10
N VAL A 124 -42.03 108.16 -38.96
CA VAL A 124 -41.03 108.76 -39.88
C VAL A 124 -40.03 107.76 -40.43
N GLY A 125 -40.16 106.48 -40.07
CA GLY A 125 -39.22 105.41 -40.41
C GLY A 125 -38.06 105.28 -39.42
N GLY A 126 -37.31 104.17 -39.51
CA GLY A 126 -36.11 103.94 -38.71
C GLY A 126 -34.94 104.85 -39.13
N ALA A 127 -34.03 105.13 -38.19
CA ALA A 127 -32.86 106.01 -38.37
C ALA A 127 -33.16 107.40 -38.97
N ALA A 128 -34.35 107.95 -38.73
CA ALA A 128 -34.80 109.22 -39.28
C ALA A 128 -34.64 110.36 -38.26
N VAL A 129 -33.93 111.42 -38.66
CA VAL A 129 -33.81 112.67 -37.91
C VAL A 129 -34.82 113.69 -38.43
N ARG A 130 -35.56 114.34 -37.53
CA ARG A 130 -36.53 115.39 -37.85
C ARG A 130 -36.45 116.52 -36.82
N PHE A 131 -36.74 117.73 -37.25
CA PHE A 131 -36.81 118.89 -36.37
C PHE A 131 -38.26 119.31 -36.26
N TYR A 132 -38.72 119.58 -35.03
CA TYR A 132 -40.11 119.91 -34.76
C TYR A 132 -40.27 121.23 -34.03
N TRP A 133 -41.38 121.89 -34.33
CA TRP A 133 -41.87 123.08 -33.65
C TRP A 133 -43.32 122.84 -33.27
N ILE A 134 -43.73 123.37 -32.12
CA ILE A 134 -45.11 123.34 -31.68
C ILE A 134 -45.59 124.75 -31.32
N ARG A 135 -46.88 125.01 -31.56
CA ARG A 135 -47.57 126.19 -31.04
C ARG A 135 -48.95 125.83 -30.52
N TYR A 136 -49.41 126.58 -29.54
CA TYR A 136 -50.77 126.45 -29.01
C TYR A 136 -51.75 127.28 -29.84
N VAL A 137 -52.99 126.77 -29.97
CA VAL A 137 -54.12 127.48 -30.59
C VAL A 137 -55.29 127.46 -29.61
N SER A 138 -55.89 128.62 -29.34
CA SER A 138 -57.01 128.73 -28.38
C SER A 138 -58.31 128.15 -28.96
N GLN A 139 -59.31 127.93 -28.10
CA GLN A 139 -60.67 127.56 -28.55
C GLN A 139 -61.36 128.67 -29.36
N ALA A 140 -60.88 129.92 -29.28
CA ALA A 140 -61.26 131.01 -30.19
C ALA A 140 -60.40 131.05 -31.50
N ASN A 141 -59.62 130.00 -31.78
CA ASN A 141 -58.76 129.86 -32.95
C ASN A 141 -57.63 130.93 -33.07
N VAL A 142 -57.24 131.53 -31.94
CA VAL A 142 -56.09 132.46 -31.88
C VAL A 142 -54.80 131.65 -31.80
N VAL A 143 -53.92 131.83 -32.77
CA VAL A 143 -52.61 131.15 -32.83
C VAL A 143 -51.59 131.83 -31.91
N GLY A 144 -50.98 131.06 -31.02
CA GLY A 144 -49.85 131.50 -30.20
C GLY A 144 -48.51 131.43 -30.95
N PRO A 145 -47.43 132.00 -30.38
CA PRO A 145 -46.08 131.84 -30.88
C PRO A 145 -45.58 130.38 -30.77
N PHE A 146 -44.64 130.00 -31.65
CA PHE A 146 -43.94 128.72 -31.56
C PHE A 146 -43.04 128.64 -30.31
N ASN A 147 -42.77 127.41 -29.87
CA ASN A 147 -41.97 127.11 -28.68
C ASN A 147 -40.55 127.71 -28.73
N ALA A 148 -39.93 127.74 -29.91
CA ALA A 148 -38.61 128.33 -30.18
C ALA A 148 -38.46 128.74 -31.66
N GLN A 149 -37.41 129.50 -31.99
CA GLN A 149 -37.04 129.78 -33.39
C GLN A 149 -36.39 128.56 -34.06
N LEU A 150 -35.47 127.89 -33.37
CA LEU A 150 -34.88 126.62 -33.82
C LEU A 150 -35.76 125.45 -33.39
N GLY A 151 -35.85 124.43 -34.24
CA GLY A 151 -36.63 123.23 -34.02
C GLY A 151 -35.95 122.29 -33.04
N THR A 152 -36.78 121.56 -32.29
CA THR A 152 -36.30 120.51 -31.39
C THR A 152 -36.03 119.25 -32.19
N ARG A 153 -34.79 118.75 -32.14
CA ARG A 153 -34.36 117.56 -32.87
C ARG A 153 -34.94 116.29 -32.24
N GLY A 154 -35.70 115.52 -33.01
CA GLY A 154 -36.08 114.15 -32.72
C GLY A 154 -35.37 113.17 -33.66
N GLU A 155 -35.17 111.95 -33.19
CA GLU A 155 -34.49 110.87 -33.92
C GLU A 155 -35.14 109.54 -33.54
N THR A 156 -35.37 108.66 -34.51
CA THR A 156 -35.88 107.30 -34.24
C THR A 156 -34.78 106.36 -33.76
N GLY A 157 -35.17 105.30 -33.03
CA GLY A 157 -34.25 104.28 -32.53
C GLY A 157 -33.56 103.50 -33.65
N ALA A 158 -32.44 102.86 -33.32
CA ALA A 158 -31.60 102.15 -34.29
C ALA A 158 -32.30 100.94 -34.96
N ASP A 159 -31.93 100.72 -36.21
CA ASP A 159 -32.40 99.74 -37.20
C ASP A 159 -32.47 98.27 -36.70
N PRO A 160 -33.48 97.46 -37.06
CA PRO A 160 -33.46 96.00 -36.97
C PRO A 160 -32.14 95.29 -37.39
N ALA A 161 -31.38 95.85 -38.34
CA ALA A 161 -30.04 95.35 -38.69
C ALA A 161 -29.06 95.35 -37.50
N TYR A 162 -29.22 96.27 -36.54
CA TYR A 162 -28.44 96.33 -35.30
C TYR A 162 -28.82 95.21 -34.31
N LEU A 163 -30.07 94.76 -34.31
CA LEU A 163 -30.46 93.57 -33.53
C LEU A 163 -29.87 92.29 -34.14
N LEU A 164 -29.76 92.23 -35.46
CA LEU A 164 -29.11 91.10 -36.15
C LEU A 164 -27.59 91.10 -35.92
N SER A 165 -26.94 92.28 -35.84
CA SER A 165 -25.53 92.40 -35.47
C SER A 165 -25.28 92.09 -33.99
N LEU A 166 -26.22 92.40 -33.10
CA LEU A 166 -26.14 92.01 -31.68
C LEU A 166 -26.31 90.50 -31.48
N LEU A 167 -27.19 89.84 -32.25
CA LEU A 167 -27.35 88.37 -32.23
C LEU A 167 -26.15 87.64 -32.84
N THR A 168 -25.56 88.15 -33.93
CA THR A 168 -24.26 87.64 -34.44
C THR A 168 -23.07 88.04 -33.55
N GLY A 169 -23.21 89.06 -32.70
CA GLY A 169 -22.26 89.42 -31.65
C GLY A 169 -22.35 88.55 -30.39
N GLN A 170 -23.54 88.02 -30.06
CA GLN A 170 -23.75 87.11 -28.92
C GLN A 170 -23.52 85.64 -29.29
N VAL A 171 -23.72 85.25 -30.55
CA VAL A 171 -23.22 83.99 -31.12
C VAL A 171 -22.20 84.31 -32.21
N THR A 172 -21.08 84.94 -31.80
CA THR A 172 -19.93 85.09 -32.71
C THR A 172 -19.41 83.72 -33.11
N GLN A 173 -18.89 83.63 -34.33
CA GLN A 173 -18.06 82.50 -34.75
C GLN A 173 -16.98 82.24 -33.68
N SER A 174 -16.38 83.30 -33.13
CA SER A 174 -15.39 83.26 -32.03
C SER A 174 -15.88 82.58 -30.75
N GLN A 175 -17.08 82.91 -30.25
CA GLN A 175 -17.58 82.32 -29.00
C GLN A 175 -17.99 80.85 -29.21
N LEU A 176 -18.58 80.51 -30.36
CA LEU A 176 -18.90 79.12 -30.71
C LEU A 176 -17.63 78.30 -30.99
N TYR A 177 -16.62 78.88 -31.64
CA TYR A 177 -15.28 78.29 -31.78
C TYR A 177 -14.56 78.13 -30.45
N ALA A 178 -14.72 79.06 -29.50
CA ALA A 178 -14.12 78.92 -28.18
C ALA A 178 -14.78 77.77 -27.40
N ASP A 179 -16.11 77.70 -27.39
CA ASP A 179 -16.82 76.69 -26.59
C ASP A 179 -16.75 75.28 -27.20
N LEU A 180 -16.81 75.16 -28.54
CA LEU A 180 -16.53 73.90 -29.24
C LEU A 180 -15.04 73.58 -29.24
N GLY A 181 -14.17 74.57 -29.42
CA GLY A 181 -12.72 74.43 -29.41
C GLY A 181 -12.22 73.90 -28.07
N ASN A 182 -12.62 74.50 -26.95
CA ASN A 182 -12.31 74.00 -25.60
C ASN A 182 -12.78 72.54 -25.41
N LYS A 183 -13.95 72.16 -25.96
CA LYS A 183 -14.47 70.78 -25.89
C LYS A 183 -13.72 69.82 -26.83
N ILE A 184 -13.27 70.28 -27.99
CA ILE A 184 -12.48 69.52 -28.97
C ILE A 184 -11.04 69.34 -28.48
N GLU A 185 -10.43 70.37 -27.88
CA GLU A 185 -9.13 70.27 -27.23
C GLU A 185 -9.16 69.23 -26.11
N LEU A 186 -10.24 69.10 -25.33
CA LEU A 186 -10.36 68.00 -24.35
C LEU A 186 -10.39 66.59 -24.97
N ILE A 187 -10.60 66.44 -26.28
CA ILE A 187 -10.50 65.14 -26.99
C ILE A 187 -9.03 64.80 -27.26
N THR A 188 -8.22 65.78 -27.66
CA THR A 188 -6.80 65.60 -28.04
C THR A 188 -5.80 65.95 -26.94
N ALA A 189 -6.24 66.60 -25.86
CA ALA A 189 -5.41 67.04 -24.76
C ALA A 189 -4.78 65.86 -23.99
N PRO A 190 -3.55 66.03 -23.47
CA PRO A 190 -2.86 64.99 -22.72
C PRO A 190 -3.61 64.59 -21.43
N ALA A 191 -3.22 63.44 -20.88
CA ALA A 191 -3.83 62.88 -19.66
C ALA A 191 -3.59 63.72 -18.37
N SER A 192 -2.73 64.74 -18.44
CA SER A 192 -2.54 65.74 -17.39
C SER A 192 -3.65 66.80 -17.34
N THR A 193 -4.43 66.96 -18.40
CA THR A 193 -5.52 67.94 -18.47
C THR A 193 -6.81 67.36 -17.88
N ALA A 194 -7.33 67.98 -16.82
CA ALA A 194 -8.54 67.54 -16.15
C ALA A 194 -9.76 67.54 -17.10
N GLY A 195 -10.50 66.42 -17.12
CA GLY A 195 -11.65 66.24 -18.00
C GLY A 195 -11.33 65.79 -19.43
N SER A 196 -10.04 65.67 -19.80
CA SER A 196 -9.67 65.18 -21.13
C SER A 196 -10.03 63.71 -21.32
N VAL A 197 -10.25 63.29 -22.57
CA VAL A 197 -10.52 61.89 -22.92
C VAL A 197 -9.36 61.00 -22.46
N ALA A 198 -8.11 61.45 -22.67
CA ALA A 198 -6.91 60.76 -22.21
C ALA A 198 -6.85 60.61 -20.67
N GLN A 199 -7.25 61.64 -19.91
CA GLN A 199 -7.25 61.60 -18.44
C GLN A 199 -8.29 60.62 -17.90
N ARG A 200 -9.48 60.55 -18.52
CA ARG A 200 -10.51 59.56 -18.17
C ARG A 200 -10.12 58.13 -18.54
N ILE A 201 -9.50 57.93 -19.71
CA ILE A 201 -8.97 56.63 -20.12
C ILE A 201 -7.92 56.16 -19.12
N LEU A 202 -6.94 57.01 -18.78
CA LEU A 202 -5.90 56.67 -17.79
C LEU A 202 -6.49 56.31 -16.42
N ALA A 203 -7.52 57.03 -15.97
CA ALA A 203 -8.22 56.74 -14.72
C ALA A 203 -8.95 55.39 -14.77
N GLU A 204 -9.66 55.09 -15.86
CA GLU A 204 -10.34 53.80 -16.10
C GLU A 204 -9.34 52.64 -16.20
N THR A 205 -8.24 52.80 -16.93
CA THR A 205 -7.15 51.81 -17.01
C THR A 205 -6.59 51.55 -15.61
N THR A 206 -6.27 52.60 -14.84
CA THR A 206 -5.78 52.46 -13.46
C THR A 206 -6.79 51.76 -12.54
N ALA A 207 -8.09 52.00 -12.74
CA ALA A 207 -9.15 51.32 -11.99
C ALA A 207 -9.27 49.83 -12.36
N ARG A 208 -9.20 49.50 -13.65
CA ARG A 208 -9.18 48.11 -14.14
C ARG A 208 -7.95 47.36 -13.68
N ASP A 209 -6.77 47.95 -13.77
CA ASP A 209 -5.52 47.33 -13.33
C ASP A 209 -5.58 46.97 -11.83
N LYS A 210 -6.12 47.87 -11.00
CA LYS A 210 -6.38 47.60 -9.57
C LYS A 210 -7.40 46.48 -9.36
N ALA A 211 -8.50 46.45 -10.13
CA ALA A 211 -9.50 45.40 -10.04
C ALA A 211 -8.95 44.02 -10.45
N ILE A 212 -8.16 43.97 -11.55
CA ILE A 212 -7.50 42.77 -12.04
C ILE A 212 -6.46 42.27 -11.02
N ALA A 213 -5.66 43.17 -10.42
CA ALA A 213 -4.71 42.81 -9.38
C ALA A 213 -5.40 42.29 -8.11
N ALA A 214 -6.52 42.89 -7.69
CA ALA A 214 -7.32 42.42 -6.56
C ALA A 214 -7.91 41.03 -6.81
N GLU A 215 -8.51 40.80 -7.99
CA GLU A 215 -9.05 39.50 -8.42
C GLU A 215 -7.96 38.43 -8.51
N ALA A 216 -6.79 38.76 -9.06
CA ALA A 216 -5.64 37.85 -9.11
C ALA A 216 -5.20 37.43 -7.71
N ASN A 217 -5.09 38.37 -6.77
CA ASN A 217 -4.76 38.10 -5.38
C ASN A 217 -5.82 37.24 -4.67
N LEU A 218 -7.11 37.48 -4.93
CA LEU A 218 -8.21 36.65 -4.40
C LEU A 218 -8.14 35.21 -4.91
N ARG A 219 -7.89 35.01 -6.21
CA ARG A 219 -7.73 33.66 -6.79
C ARG A 219 -6.50 32.93 -6.25
N ILE A 220 -5.38 33.63 -6.09
CA ILE A 220 -4.17 33.07 -5.49
C ILE A 220 -4.44 32.65 -4.03
N ALA A 221 -5.12 33.48 -3.24
CA ALA A 221 -5.49 33.15 -1.87
C ALA A 221 -6.44 31.94 -1.80
N ALA A 222 -7.43 31.85 -2.71
CA ALA A 222 -8.34 30.71 -2.79
C ALA A 222 -7.61 29.40 -3.15
N PHE A 223 -6.71 29.41 -4.14
CA PHE A 223 -5.90 28.23 -4.48
C PHE A 223 -4.97 27.80 -3.34
N LEU A 224 -4.38 28.74 -2.60
CA LEU A 224 -3.55 28.43 -1.43
C LEU A 224 -4.36 27.85 -0.27
N ALA A 225 -5.59 28.35 -0.05
CA ALA A 225 -6.51 27.78 0.93
C ALA A 225 -6.91 26.35 0.55
N GLU A 226 -7.35 26.12 -0.69
CA GLU A 226 -7.74 24.77 -1.14
C GLU A 226 -6.55 23.79 -1.14
N ALA A 227 -5.34 24.24 -1.49
CA ALA A 227 -4.12 23.42 -1.39
C ALA A 227 -3.82 23.01 0.07
N LYS A 228 -4.02 23.94 1.02
CA LYS A 228 -3.86 23.66 2.46
C LYS A 228 -4.93 22.70 2.98
N ASP A 229 -6.18 22.88 2.58
CA ASP A 229 -7.29 22.03 3.00
C ASP A 229 -7.15 20.62 2.43
N ARG A 230 -6.80 20.49 1.14
CA ARG A 230 -6.43 19.20 0.52
C ARG A 230 -5.25 18.53 1.22
N GLY A 231 -4.19 19.29 1.55
CA GLY A 231 -3.05 18.77 2.31
C GLY A 231 -3.44 18.27 3.70
N THR A 232 -4.36 18.96 4.37
CA THR A 232 -4.89 18.57 5.68
C THR A 232 -5.73 17.29 5.58
N ALA A 233 -6.62 17.20 4.59
CA ALA A 233 -7.44 16.02 4.34
C ALA A 233 -6.60 14.78 3.98
N ILE A 234 -5.56 14.94 3.16
CA ILE A 234 -4.61 13.87 2.82
C ILE A 234 -3.85 13.40 4.07
N GLY A 235 -3.42 14.32 4.94
CA GLY A 235 -2.77 13.98 6.21
C GLY A 235 -3.69 13.22 7.17
N GLN A 236 -4.97 13.60 7.26
CA GLN A 236 -5.98 12.89 8.05
C GLN A 236 -6.24 11.48 7.51
N GLU A 237 -6.47 11.33 6.20
CA GLU A 237 -6.66 10.03 5.55
C GLU A 237 -5.44 9.12 5.73
N SER A 238 -4.23 9.66 5.60
CA SER A 238 -3.00 8.90 5.84
C SER A 238 -2.88 8.43 7.30
N THR A 239 -3.34 9.24 8.27
CA THR A 239 -3.32 8.88 9.69
C THR A 239 -4.35 7.79 9.98
N LEU A 240 -5.59 7.95 9.50
CA LEU A 240 -6.68 6.98 9.67
C LEU A 240 -6.35 5.63 9.03
N ARG A 241 -5.72 5.60 7.85
CA ARG A 241 -5.22 4.35 7.25
C ARG A 241 -4.15 3.69 8.11
N GLN A 242 -3.20 4.46 8.63
CA GLN A 242 -2.14 3.91 9.47
C GLN A 242 -2.68 3.39 10.82
N GLU A 243 -3.70 4.03 11.39
CA GLU A 243 -4.42 3.53 12.57
C GLU A 243 -5.18 2.23 12.26
N ALA A 244 -5.85 2.14 11.11
CA ALA A 244 -6.54 0.93 10.67
C ALA A 244 -5.59 -0.24 10.38
N ASP A 245 -4.45 0.02 9.71
CA ASP A 245 -3.41 -0.98 9.44
C ASP A 245 -2.79 -1.49 10.76
N ASN A 246 -2.58 -0.61 11.74
CA ASN A 246 -2.11 -0.99 13.08
C ASN A 246 -3.14 -1.84 13.83
N ALA A 247 -4.44 -1.52 13.73
CA ALA A 247 -5.51 -2.30 14.35
C ALA A 247 -5.61 -3.71 13.72
N LEU A 248 -5.55 -3.81 12.39
CA LEU A 248 -5.52 -5.08 11.67
C LEU A 248 -4.28 -5.91 12.03
N ALA A 249 -3.11 -5.28 12.18
CA ALA A 249 -1.89 -5.96 12.62
C ALA A 249 -2.03 -6.53 14.05
N GLN A 250 -2.70 -5.84 14.96
CA GLN A 250 -3.00 -6.34 16.31
C GLN A 250 -3.99 -7.50 16.29
N GLU A 251 -5.05 -7.42 15.47
CA GLU A 251 -6.02 -8.50 15.31
C GLU A 251 -5.37 -9.77 14.72
N ILE A 252 -4.49 -9.62 13.73
CA ILE A 252 -3.70 -10.72 13.16
C ILE A 252 -2.79 -11.35 14.24
N GLN A 253 -2.09 -10.55 15.05
CA GLN A 253 -1.25 -11.08 16.13
C GLN A 253 -2.08 -11.85 17.17
N TYR A 254 -3.27 -11.35 17.53
CA TYR A 254 -4.17 -12.04 18.45
C TYR A 254 -4.66 -13.38 17.87
N LEU A 255 -5.07 -13.41 16.61
CA LEU A 255 -5.50 -14.63 15.93
C LEU A 255 -4.36 -15.66 15.79
N VAL A 256 -3.13 -15.22 15.52
CA VAL A 256 -1.95 -16.10 15.49
C VAL A 256 -1.71 -16.71 16.88
N ALA A 257 -1.70 -15.90 17.94
CA ALA A 257 -1.50 -16.40 19.31
C ALA A 257 -2.62 -17.37 19.77
N ALA A 258 -3.87 -17.11 19.38
CA ALA A 258 -4.98 -18.02 19.63
C ALA A 258 -4.84 -19.34 18.84
N SER A 259 -4.39 -19.26 17.58
CA SER A 259 -4.12 -20.42 16.73
C SER A 259 -2.99 -21.30 17.28
N ASP A 260 -1.88 -20.70 17.71
CA ASP A 260 -0.76 -21.42 18.33
C ASP A 260 -1.19 -22.10 19.65
N THR A 261 -2.03 -21.43 20.45
CA THR A 261 -2.62 -22.00 21.67
C THR A 261 -3.51 -23.21 21.35
N ASN A 262 -4.37 -23.10 20.33
CA ASN A 262 -5.20 -24.21 19.86
C ASN A 262 -4.38 -25.37 19.29
N LEU A 263 -3.30 -25.08 18.56
CA LEU A 263 -2.37 -26.09 18.04
C LEU A 263 -1.63 -26.83 19.16
N ALA A 264 -1.24 -26.12 20.22
CA ALA A 264 -0.65 -26.72 21.42
C ALA A 264 -1.66 -27.64 22.13
N ALA A 265 -2.90 -27.18 22.34
CA ALA A 265 -3.97 -27.99 22.92
C ALA A 265 -4.27 -29.24 22.07
N TYR A 266 -4.34 -29.11 20.74
CA TYR A 266 -4.54 -30.25 19.84
C TYR A 266 -3.39 -31.27 19.92
N LYS A 267 -2.13 -30.81 19.92
CA LYS A 267 -0.96 -31.69 20.10
C LYS A 267 -1.01 -32.43 21.44
N GLN A 268 -1.48 -31.76 22.50
CA GLN A 268 -1.64 -32.37 23.82
C GLN A 268 -2.75 -33.43 23.82
N VAL A 269 -3.90 -33.18 23.16
CA VAL A 269 -4.97 -34.18 22.96
C VAL A 269 -4.46 -35.40 22.18
N VAL A 270 -3.75 -35.19 21.06
CA VAL A 270 -3.15 -36.29 20.27
C VAL A 270 -2.16 -37.10 21.11
N THR A 271 -1.35 -36.44 21.93
CA THR A 271 -0.40 -37.12 22.84
C THR A 271 -1.15 -37.96 23.88
N VAL A 272 -2.19 -37.40 24.51
CA VAL A 272 -3.02 -38.12 25.50
C VAL A 272 -3.66 -39.35 24.87
N ILE A 273 -4.25 -39.23 23.67
CA ILE A 273 -4.84 -40.35 22.93
C ILE A 273 -3.77 -41.43 22.66
N ALA A 274 -2.62 -41.08 22.08
CA ALA A 274 -1.57 -42.03 21.78
C ALA A 274 -1.03 -42.76 23.03
N THR A 275 -0.92 -42.07 24.17
CA THR A 275 -0.56 -42.71 25.45
C THR A 275 -1.67 -43.60 26.00
N GLY A 276 -2.94 -43.23 25.81
CA GLY A 276 -4.11 -44.02 26.18
C GLY A 276 -4.22 -45.31 25.37
N ASP A 277 -4.04 -45.23 24.06
CA ASP A 277 -4.03 -46.38 23.15
C ASP A 277 -2.87 -47.33 23.47
N SER A 278 -1.68 -46.80 23.76
CA SER A 278 -0.52 -47.60 24.21
C SER A 278 -0.83 -48.34 25.51
N ALA A 279 -1.42 -47.66 26.50
CA ALA A 279 -1.82 -48.27 27.77
C ALA A 279 -2.97 -49.29 27.60
N LEU A 280 -3.87 -49.07 26.64
CA LEU A 280 -4.93 -50.02 26.28
C LEU A 280 -4.33 -51.28 25.62
N SER A 281 -3.35 -51.13 24.71
CA SER A 281 -2.63 -52.26 24.10
C SER A 281 -1.96 -53.12 25.17
N SER A 282 -1.20 -52.52 26.09
CA SER A 282 -0.56 -53.28 27.19
C SER A 282 -1.58 -53.95 28.13
N ARG A 283 -2.75 -53.34 28.35
CA ARG A 283 -3.85 -53.99 29.10
C ARG A 283 -4.46 -55.17 28.34
N ILE A 284 -4.59 -55.08 27.01
CA ILE A 284 -5.07 -56.17 26.16
C ILE A 284 -4.05 -57.32 26.15
N GLU A 285 -2.76 -57.03 25.97
CA GLU A 285 -1.67 -58.01 26.02
C GLU A 285 -1.62 -58.73 27.39
N SER A 286 -1.70 -57.97 28.49
CA SER A 286 -1.75 -58.54 29.85
C SER A 286 -3.00 -59.39 30.09
N LEU A 287 -4.16 -58.97 29.58
CA LEU A 287 -5.40 -59.76 29.69
C LEU A 287 -5.33 -61.03 28.83
N ALA A 288 -4.72 -60.97 27.65
CA ALA A 288 -4.50 -62.12 26.78
C ALA A 288 -3.56 -63.14 27.45
N ALA A 289 -2.46 -62.69 28.04
CA ALA A 289 -1.55 -63.53 28.82
C ALA A 289 -2.25 -64.19 30.02
N GLN A 290 -2.97 -63.40 30.83
CA GLN A 290 -3.73 -63.93 31.97
C GLN A 290 -4.85 -64.90 31.53
N THR A 291 -5.46 -64.67 30.37
CA THR A 291 -6.45 -65.59 29.80
C THR A 291 -5.80 -66.90 29.35
N ALA A 292 -4.61 -66.84 28.72
CA ALA A 292 -3.84 -68.03 28.37
C ALA A 292 -3.41 -68.83 29.60
N ASP A 293 -2.89 -68.16 30.64
CA ASP A 293 -2.53 -68.80 31.92
C ASP A 293 -3.74 -69.45 32.60
N ASN A 294 -4.88 -68.75 32.63
CA ASN A 294 -6.13 -69.30 33.18
C ASN A 294 -6.63 -70.52 32.39
N ILE A 295 -6.53 -70.49 31.05
CA ILE A 295 -6.89 -71.62 30.19
C ILE A 295 -5.93 -72.80 30.44
N THR A 296 -4.62 -72.57 30.48
CA THR A 296 -3.62 -73.61 30.78
C THR A 296 -3.83 -74.21 32.18
N ALA A 297 -4.09 -73.39 33.20
CA ALA A 297 -4.39 -73.85 34.55
C ALA A 297 -5.72 -74.62 34.62
N ALA A 298 -6.75 -74.20 33.87
CA ALA A 298 -8.01 -74.92 33.77
C ALA A 298 -7.84 -76.27 33.05
N ILE A 299 -7.05 -76.33 31.98
CA ILE A 299 -6.70 -77.56 31.26
C ILE A 299 -5.91 -78.50 32.17
N GLN A 300 -4.86 -78.04 32.85
CA GLN A 300 -4.10 -78.86 33.80
C GLN A 300 -4.95 -79.35 34.97
N LYS A 301 -5.91 -78.55 35.44
CA LYS A 301 -6.87 -78.94 36.48
C LYS A 301 -7.86 -79.99 35.96
N GLU A 302 -8.34 -79.86 34.73
CA GLU A 302 -9.20 -80.84 34.06
C GLU A 302 -8.44 -82.14 33.74
N GLU A 303 -7.19 -82.05 33.30
CA GLU A 303 -6.30 -83.20 33.08
C GLU A 303 -5.99 -83.93 34.39
N THR A 304 -5.71 -83.19 35.47
CA THR A 304 -5.56 -83.76 36.82
C THR A 304 -6.87 -84.33 37.35
N ALA A 305 -8.02 -83.72 37.03
CA ALA A 305 -9.33 -84.21 37.43
C ALA A 305 -9.71 -85.49 36.65
N ARG A 306 -9.43 -85.54 35.34
CA ARG A 306 -9.62 -86.72 34.49
C ARG A 306 -8.69 -87.84 34.87
N THR A 307 -7.38 -87.62 34.96
CA THR A 307 -6.45 -88.69 35.39
C THR A 307 -6.80 -89.25 36.78
N LYS A 308 -7.28 -88.42 37.72
CA LYS A 308 -7.83 -88.88 39.01
C LYS A 308 -9.17 -89.60 38.87
N ALA A 309 -10.08 -89.10 38.04
CA ALA A 309 -11.38 -89.71 37.79
C ALA A 309 -11.22 -91.05 37.07
N ASP A 310 -10.33 -91.16 36.09
CA ASP A 310 -9.97 -92.37 35.35
C ASP A 310 -9.24 -93.36 36.26
N SER A 311 -8.32 -92.92 37.12
CA SER A 311 -7.70 -93.80 38.14
C SER A 311 -8.71 -94.29 39.16
N ALA A 312 -9.63 -93.42 39.60
CA ALA A 312 -10.71 -93.75 40.51
C ALA A 312 -11.77 -94.63 39.84
N GLU A 313 -12.03 -94.47 38.54
CA GLU A 313 -12.94 -95.28 37.72
C GLU A 313 -12.31 -96.63 37.40
N VAL A 314 -11.00 -96.73 37.17
CA VAL A 314 -10.28 -98.01 37.06
C VAL A 314 -10.34 -98.75 38.39
N ALA A 315 -10.05 -98.09 39.51
CA ALA A 315 -10.19 -98.68 40.85
C ALA A 315 -11.66 -99.04 41.17
N ALA A 316 -12.61 -98.17 40.83
CA ALA A 316 -14.03 -98.41 41.01
C ALA A 316 -14.56 -99.49 40.06
N ARG A 317 -13.97 -99.70 38.87
CA ARG A 317 -14.26 -100.82 37.97
C ARG A 317 -13.63 -102.12 38.44
N GLN A 318 -12.47 -102.10 39.08
CA GLN A 318 -11.91 -103.28 39.75
C GLN A 318 -12.79 -103.68 40.95
N VAL A 319 -13.20 -102.70 41.77
CA VAL A 319 -14.15 -102.91 42.88
C VAL A 319 -15.54 -103.28 42.36
N LEU A 320 -16.05 -102.65 41.30
CA LEU A 320 -17.35 -102.98 40.70
C LEU A 320 -17.31 -104.36 40.06
N SER A 321 -16.23 -104.73 39.37
CA SER A 321 -16.00 -106.10 38.90
C SER A 321 -16.12 -107.09 40.07
N SER A 322 -15.47 -106.82 41.20
CA SER A 322 -15.62 -107.64 42.41
C SER A 322 -17.01 -107.64 43.05
N LYS A 323 -17.80 -106.56 42.90
CA LYS A 323 -19.19 -106.43 43.41
C LYS A 323 -20.28 -106.88 42.42
N VAL A 324 -19.93 -107.04 41.14
CA VAL A 324 -20.82 -107.46 40.04
C VAL A 324 -20.63 -108.94 39.73
N LEU A 325 -19.39 -109.42 39.80
CA LEU A 325 -19.02 -110.84 39.62
C LEU A 325 -18.74 -111.56 40.94
N GLY A 326 -18.78 -110.88 42.09
CA GLY A 326 -18.58 -111.49 43.41
C GLY A 326 -17.18 -112.01 43.72
N VAL A 327 -16.17 -111.77 42.86
CA VAL A 327 -14.79 -112.28 43.00
C VAL A 327 -13.73 -111.23 42.64
N ALA A 328 -12.58 -111.27 43.32
CA ALA A 328 -11.56 -110.21 43.25
C ALA A 328 -10.60 -110.28 42.04
N ASP A 329 -10.52 -111.41 41.33
CA ASP A 329 -9.65 -111.61 40.16
C ASP A 329 -10.44 -112.07 38.91
N PRO A 330 -10.51 -111.24 37.84
CA PRO A 330 -11.19 -111.60 36.58
C PRO A 330 -10.63 -112.84 35.87
N ALA A 331 -9.40 -113.28 36.16
CA ALA A 331 -8.80 -114.44 35.51
C ALA A 331 -9.36 -115.79 36.00
N THR A 332 -10.14 -115.80 37.08
CA THR A 332 -10.62 -117.04 37.75
C THR A 332 -12.09 -117.39 37.49
N VAL A 333 -12.74 -116.77 36.49
CA VAL A 333 -14.20 -116.86 36.28
C VAL A 333 -14.62 -118.21 35.67
N GLY A 334 -14.95 -119.16 36.55
CA GLY A 334 -15.63 -120.42 36.22
C GLY A 334 -17.15 -120.35 36.44
N ALA A 335 -17.90 -120.14 35.37
CA ALA A 335 -19.34 -120.44 35.17
C ALA A 335 -20.37 -120.11 36.29
N VAL A 336 -21.22 -119.12 36.00
CA VAL A 336 -22.63 -118.95 36.44
C VAL A 336 -22.91 -118.70 37.94
N ALA A 337 -22.20 -119.32 38.88
CA ALA A 337 -22.47 -119.17 40.31
C ALA A 337 -22.28 -117.72 40.84
N SER A 338 -21.45 -116.92 40.17
CA SER A 338 -21.03 -115.58 40.61
C SER A 338 -21.91 -114.43 40.09
N LEU A 339 -23.00 -114.72 39.36
CA LEU A 339 -23.90 -113.72 38.75
C LEU A 339 -25.23 -113.53 39.49
N SER A 340 -25.49 -114.30 40.55
CA SER A 340 -26.79 -114.35 41.26
C SER A 340 -26.90 -113.44 42.50
N SER A 341 -25.85 -112.70 42.84
CA SER A 341 -25.79 -111.84 44.05
C SER A 341 -25.14 -110.47 43.84
N GLY A 342 -24.76 -110.12 42.60
CA GLY A 342 -24.06 -108.87 42.28
C GLY A 342 -25.00 -107.71 41.90
N LEU A 343 -24.47 -106.47 42.00
CA LEU A 343 -25.22 -105.23 41.78
C LEU A 343 -25.88 -105.09 40.38
N LEU A 344 -25.45 -105.86 39.38
CA LEU A 344 -26.09 -105.94 38.05
C LEU A 344 -27.53 -106.45 38.06
N PHE A 345 -27.95 -107.11 39.15
CA PHE A 345 -29.33 -107.56 39.34
C PHE A 345 -30.25 -106.43 39.84
N GLU A 346 -29.76 -105.59 40.77
CA GLU A 346 -30.54 -104.50 41.37
C GLU A 346 -30.66 -103.27 40.45
N GLU A 347 -29.56 -102.86 39.80
CA GLU A 347 -29.51 -101.68 38.90
C GLU A 347 -30.54 -101.77 37.76
N ARG A 348 -30.77 -102.98 37.23
CA ARG A 348 -31.72 -103.24 36.13
C ARG A 348 -33.15 -102.89 36.49
N ASN A 349 -33.52 -103.02 37.77
CA ASN A 349 -34.89 -102.80 38.24
C ASN A 349 -35.19 -101.31 38.47
N LEU A 350 -34.17 -100.48 38.69
CA LEU A 350 -34.32 -99.06 39.03
C LEU A 350 -34.35 -98.14 37.80
N ARG A 351 -33.53 -98.39 36.77
CA ARG A 351 -33.41 -97.50 35.59
C ARG A 351 -34.71 -97.33 34.80
N THR A 352 -35.52 -98.38 34.68
CA THR A 352 -36.78 -98.39 33.91
C THR A 352 -37.76 -97.28 34.33
N THR A 353 -37.69 -96.79 35.57
CA THR A 353 -38.56 -95.70 36.07
C THR A 353 -37.96 -94.31 35.85
N ALA A 354 -36.63 -94.20 35.83
CA ALA A 354 -35.93 -92.91 35.67
C ALA A 354 -35.98 -92.41 34.22
N ASP A 355 -35.81 -93.31 33.25
CA ASP A 355 -35.75 -92.95 31.83
C ASP A 355 -37.10 -92.37 31.32
N THR A 356 -38.23 -92.85 31.85
CA THR A 356 -39.56 -92.27 31.55
C THR A 356 -39.70 -90.82 32.04
N SER A 357 -39.08 -90.47 33.17
CA SER A 357 -39.09 -89.10 33.68
C SER A 357 -38.13 -88.16 32.94
N LEU A 358 -37.07 -88.69 32.33
CA LEU A 358 -36.14 -87.88 31.54
C LEU A 358 -36.78 -87.44 30.21
N GLY A 359 -37.53 -88.34 29.56
CA GLY A 359 -38.21 -88.07 28.28
C GLY A 359 -39.13 -86.85 28.34
N THR A 360 -40.02 -86.76 29.32
CA THR A 360 -40.98 -85.64 29.45
C THR A 360 -40.31 -84.28 29.65
N ARG A 361 -39.11 -84.26 30.26
CA ARG A 361 -38.29 -83.04 30.40
C ARG A 361 -37.60 -82.65 29.10
N ILE A 362 -37.18 -83.63 28.29
CA ILE A 362 -36.58 -83.40 26.96
C ILE A 362 -37.62 -82.81 26.01
N ASP A 363 -38.87 -83.30 26.02
CA ASP A 363 -39.95 -82.77 25.18
C ASP A 363 -40.25 -81.29 25.50
N SER A 364 -40.33 -80.94 26.79
CA SER A 364 -40.55 -79.55 27.23
C SER A 364 -39.40 -78.61 26.87
N LEU A 365 -38.15 -79.09 26.98
CA LEU A 365 -36.98 -78.33 26.56
C LEU A 365 -36.95 -78.14 25.04
N THR A 366 -37.32 -79.17 24.27
CA THR A 366 -37.39 -79.12 22.81
C THR A 366 -38.42 -78.09 22.32
N ALA A 367 -39.60 -78.03 22.94
CA ALA A 367 -40.58 -76.99 22.66
C ALA A 367 -40.03 -75.57 22.94
N THR A 368 -39.40 -75.37 24.10
CA THR A 368 -38.81 -74.08 24.49
C THR A 368 -37.69 -73.65 23.53
N VAL A 369 -36.86 -74.59 23.08
CA VAL A 369 -35.80 -74.32 22.09
C VAL A 369 -36.38 -73.93 20.74
N ASN A 370 -37.45 -74.60 20.28
CA ASN A 370 -38.11 -74.26 19.01
C ASN A 370 -38.75 -72.85 19.04
N ASP A 371 -39.38 -72.45 20.15
CA ASP A 371 -39.93 -71.10 20.31
C ASP A 371 -38.84 -70.02 20.36
N ASN A 372 -37.69 -70.34 20.98
CA ASN A 372 -36.52 -69.47 20.98
C ASN A 372 -35.92 -69.34 19.58
N VAL A 373 -35.75 -70.43 18.83
CA VAL A 373 -35.31 -70.41 17.42
C VAL A 373 -36.25 -69.55 16.57
N ALA A 374 -37.56 -69.76 16.68
CA ALA A 374 -38.55 -68.97 15.94
C ALA A 374 -38.55 -67.47 16.31
N SER A 375 -38.05 -67.11 17.49
CA SER A 375 -37.92 -65.73 17.95
C SER A 375 -36.59 -65.10 17.53
N ILE A 376 -35.49 -65.87 17.54
CA ILE A 376 -34.18 -65.48 17.00
C ILE A 376 -34.28 -65.23 15.50
N THR A 377 -34.90 -66.12 14.72
CA THR A 377 -35.09 -65.91 13.27
C THR A 377 -35.96 -64.69 12.94
N ARG A 378 -36.88 -64.29 13.85
CA ARG A 378 -37.61 -63.03 13.72
C ARG A 378 -36.69 -61.82 13.96
N GLU A 379 -35.88 -61.85 15.01
CA GLU A 379 -34.90 -60.80 15.32
C GLU A 379 -33.84 -60.65 14.20
N GLU A 380 -33.33 -61.75 13.67
CA GLU A 380 -32.40 -61.78 12.52
C GLU A 380 -33.02 -61.11 11.30
N LYS A 381 -34.30 -61.41 11.00
CA LYS A 381 -35.01 -60.76 9.89
C LYS A 381 -35.19 -59.26 10.13
N VAL A 382 -35.60 -58.83 11.34
CA VAL A 382 -35.76 -57.41 11.66
C VAL A 382 -34.45 -56.64 11.52
N ARG A 383 -33.30 -57.25 11.86
CA ARG A 383 -31.97 -56.64 11.67
C ARG A 383 -31.58 -56.56 10.20
N ALA A 384 -31.80 -57.61 9.41
CA ALA A 384 -31.54 -57.59 7.97
C ALA A 384 -32.40 -56.55 7.24
N ASP A 385 -33.68 -56.38 7.63
CA ASP A 385 -34.57 -55.35 7.09
C ASP A 385 -34.07 -53.94 7.47
N ALA A 386 -33.53 -53.75 8.69
CA ALA A 386 -32.96 -52.48 9.15
C ALA A 386 -31.62 -52.12 8.48
N ASP A 387 -30.72 -53.09 8.30
CA ASP A 387 -29.45 -52.92 7.57
C ASP A 387 -29.71 -52.58 6.09
N THR A 388 -30.75 -53.16 5.50
CA THR A 388 -31.23 -52.81 4.15
C THR A 388 -31.68 -51.36 4.08
N ALA A 389 -32.55 -50.91 4.99
CA ALA A 389 -33.03 -49.53 5.04
C ALA A 389 -31.91 -48.50 5.29
N LEU A 390 -30.91 -48.84 6.12
CA LEU A 390 -29.73 -48.00 6.35
C LEU A 390 -28.88 -47.87 5.07
N THR A 391 -28.76 -48.96 4.31
CA THR A 391 -28.05 -48.99 3.03
C THR A 391 -28.75 -48.15 1.95
N GLU A 392 -30.08 -48.22 1.87
CA GLU A 392 -30.88 -47.38 0.96
C GLU A 392 -30.78 -45.89 1.31
N LEU A 393 -30.82 -45.55 2.61
CA LEU A 393 -30.62 -44.17 3.07
C LEU A 393 -29.24 -43.62 2.72
N ALA A 394 -28.18 -44.44 2.85
CA ALA A 394 -26.83 -44.07 2.46
C ALA A 394 -26.70 -43.84 0.95
N GLN A 395 -27.33 -44.68 0.12
CA GLN A 395 -27.38 -44.48 -1.33
C GLN A 395 -28.12 -43.19 -1.70
N TYR A 396 -29.29 -42.94 -1.13
CA TYR A 396 -30.06 -41.72 -1.35
C TYR A 396 -29.27 -40.45 -0.98
N LEU A 397 -28.62 -40.45 0.19
CA LEU A 397 -27.80 -39.32 0.64
C LEU A 397 -26.60 -39.08 -0.26
N SER A 398 -25.94 -40.15 -0.74
CA SER A 398 -24.81 -40.04 -1.68
C SER A 398 -25.23 -39.42 -3.02
N ALA A 399 -26.40 -39.81 -3.55
CA ALA A 399 -26.96 -39.28 -4.79
C ALA A 399 -27.35 -37.80 -4.63
N ALA A 400 -28.07 -37.45 -3.55
CA ALA A 400 -28.47 -36.07 -3.26
C ALA A 400 -27.25 -35.13 -3.10
N THR A 401 -26.17 -35.64 -2.49
CA THR A 401 -24.91 -34.89 -2.35
C THR A 401 -24.23 -34.67 -3.70
N ALA A 402 -24.18 -35.70 -4.56
CA ALA A 402 -23.62 -35.60 -5.91
C ALA A 402 -24.39 -34.60 -6.79
N THR A 403 -25.74 -34.62 -6.76
CA THR A 403 -26.58 -33.65 -7.47
C THR A 403 -26.35 -32.23 -6.98
N SER A 404 -26.23 -32.03 -5.66
CA SER A 404 -26.00 -30.71 -5.06
C SER A 404 -24.62 -30.14 -5.42
N LEU A 405 -23.58 -30.98 -5.45
CA LEU A 405 -22.24 -30.60 -5.87
C LEU A 405 -22.20 -30.19 -7.36
N ALA A 406 -22.86 -30.96 -8.23
CA ALA A 406 -22.97 -30.65 -9.65
C ALA A 406 -23.71 -29.31 -9.90
N ALA A 407 -24.82 -29.07 -9.20
CA ALA A 407 -25.55 -27.80 -9.27
C ALA A 407 -24.68 -26.61 -8.84
N SER A 408 -23.88 -26.77 -7.77
CA SER A 408 -22.96 -25.72 -7.29
C SER A 408 -21.82 -25.44 -8.29
N GLN A 409 -21.32 -26.45 -9.01
CA GLN A 409 -20.30 -26.26 -10.05
C GLN A 409 -20.86 -25.54 -11.30
N VAL A 410 -22.09 -25.85 -11.70
CA VAL A 410 -22.80 -25.13 -12.78
C VAL A 410 -23.05 -23.67 -12.38
N ALA A 411 -23.46 -23.40 -11.14
CA ALA A 411 -23.63 -22.04 -10.66
C ALA A 411 -22.32 -21.23 -10.65
N TYR A 412 -21.23 -21.82 -10.15
CA TYR A 412 -19.91 -21.17 -10.11
C TYR A 412 -19.37 -20.85 -11.53
N SER A 413 -19.48 -21.80 -12.47
CA SER A 413 -19.04 -21.60 -13.86
C SER A 413 -19.88 -20.58 -14.63
N ALA A 414 -21.19 -20.48 -14.35
CA ALA A 414 -22.04 -19.42 -14.89
C ALA A 414 -21.63 -18.03 -14.38
N GLN A 415 -21.26 -17.92 -13.10
CA GLN A 415 -20.84 -16.66 -12.48
C GLN A 415 -19.50 -16.15 -13.05
N VAL A 416 -18.49 -17.03 -13.19
CA VAL A 416 -17.20 -16.69 -13.82
C VAL A 416 -17.38 -16.22 -15.29
N THR A 417 -18.33 -16.82 -16.02
CA THR A 417 -18.69 -16.40 -17.38
C THR A 417 -19.28 -14.97 -17.39
N ALA A 418 -20.14 -14.66 -16.42
CA ALA A 418 -20.73 -13.32 -16.28
C ALA A 418 -19.68 -12.25 -15.95
N ASP A 419 -18.77 -12.52 -15.00
CA ASP A 419 -17.71 -11.60 -14.59
C ASP A 419 -16.72 -11.32 -15.75
N THR A 420 -16.45 -12.34 -16.57
CA THR A 420 -15.63 -12.20 -17.80
C THR A 420 -16.32 -11.28 -18.81
N ALA A 421 -17.62 -11.43 -19.03
CA ALA A 421 -18.41 -10.58 -19.95
C ALA A 421 -18.54 -9.12 -19.44
N VAL A 422 -18.58 -8.92 -18.12
CA VAL A 422 -18.56 -7.58 -17.50
C VAL A 422 -17.19 -6.92 -17.72
N SER A 423 -16.09 -7.64 -17.53
CA SER A 423 -14.73 -7.12 -17.78
C SER A 423 -14.55 -6.69 -19.24
N GLN A 424 -14.99 -7.51 -20.20
CA GLN A 424 -14.95 -7.16 -21.64
C GLN A 424 -15.77 -5.90 -21.98
N ARG A 425 -16.93 -5.71 -21.34
CA ARG A 425 -17.72 -4.46 -21.50
C ARG A 425 -17.02 -3.24 -20.93
N ILE A 426 -16.28 -3.38 -19.82
CA ILE A 426 -15.49 -2.29 -19.23
C ILE A 426 -14.32 -1.92 -20.16
N GLU A 427 -13.57 -2.89 -20.67
CA GLU A 427 -12.47 -2.65 -21.62
C GLU A 427 -12.96 -1.96 -22.90
N SER A 428 -14.09 -2.42 -23.47
CA SER A 428 -14.71 -1.81 -24.65
C SER A 428 -15.16 -0.36 -24.39
N LEU A 429 -15.79 -0.09 -23.24
CA LEU A 429 -16.25 1.25 -22.88
C LEU A 429 -15.08 2.22 -22.66
N VAL A 430 -13.99 1.75 -22.06
CA VAL A 430 -12.75 2.54 -21.89
C VAL A 430 -12.13 2.86 -23.26
N ALA A 431 -12.09 1.90 -24.19
CA ALA A 431 -11.59 2.11 -25.54
C ALA A 431 -12.43 3.11 -26.35
N GLU A 432 -13.76 2.99 -26.34
CA GLU A 432 -14.68 3.92 -27.00
C GLU A 432 -14.58 5.33 -26.42
N THR A 433 -14.51 5.46 -25.09
CA THR A 433 -14.37 6.75 -24.41
C THR A 433 -13.05 7.44 -24.77
N ALA A 434 -11.95 6.69 -24.80
CA ALA A 434 -10.64 7.22 -25.20
C ALA A 434 -10.60 7.65 -26.69
N ALA A 435 -11.25 6.88 -27.58
CA ALA A 435 -11.37 7.24 -29.00
C ALA A 435 -12.22 8.50 -29.21
N GLY A 436 -13.37 8.60 -28.52
CA GLY A 436 -14.27 9.75 -28.59
C GLY A 436 -13.63 11.05 -28.09
N LEU A 437 -12.94 11.00 -26.94
CA LEU A 437 -12.21 12.17 -26.41
C LEU A 437 -11.10 12.62 -27.36
N LYS A 438 -10.36 11.68 -27.96
CA LYS A 438 -9.31 12.00 -28.93
C LYS A 438 -9.89 12.66 -30.20
N ALA A 439 -11.02 12.18 -30.71
CA ALA A 439 -11.71 12.78 -31.86
C ALA A 439 -12.22 14.20 -31.55
N ALA A 440 -12.81 14.41 -30.38
CA ALA A 440 -13.28 15.73 -29.94
C ALA A 440 -12.15 16.75 -29.81
N ILE A 441 -11.01 16.37 -29.22
CA ILE A 441 -9.83 17.23 -29.09
C ILE A 441 -9.26 17.61 -30.46
N VAL A 442 -9.16 16.66 -31.40
CA VAL A 442 -8.69 16.93 -32.78
C VAL A 442 -9.66 17.87 -33.52
N SER A 443 -10.97 17.72 -33.31
CA SER A 443 -11.97 18.61 -33.89
C SER A 443 -11.82 20.06 -33.38
N GLU A 444 -11.72 20.26 -32.06
CA GLU A 444 -11.51 21.59 -31.45
C GLU A 444 -10.18 22.24 -31.89
N GLN A 445 -9.10 21.46 -31.96
CA GLN A 445 -7.82 21.93 -32.49
C GLN A 445 -7.91 22.41 -33.94
N THR A 446 -8.69 21.71 -34.78
CA THR A 446 -8.89 22.08 -36.19
C THR A 446 -9.73 23.36 -36.33
N VAL A 447 -10.76 23.52 -35.50
CA VAL A 447 -11.61 24.73 -35.48
C VAL A 447 -10.81 25.96 -35.07
N ARG A 448 -9.96 25.87 -34.03
CA ARG A 448 -9.11 26.99 -33.60
C ARG A 448 -8.08 27.42 -34.65
N ALA A 449 -7.37 26.46 -35.25
CA ALA A 449 -6.40 26.76 -36.31
C ALA A 449 -7.03 27.44 -37.54
N THR A 450 -8.32 27.14 -37.81
CA THR A 450 -9.10 27.78 -38.87
C THR A 450 -9.47 29.23 -38.50
N ALA A 451 -9.84 29.49 -37.23
CA ALA A 451 -10.14 30.82 -36.73
C ALA A 451 -8.90 31.75 -36.76
N ASP A 452 -7.74 31.27 -36.28
CA ASP A 452 -6.50 32.05 -36.24
C ASP A 452 -6.04 32.48 -37.65
N SER A 453 -6.28 31.64 -38.66
CA SER A 453 -5.97 31.93 -40.07
C SER A 453 -6.88 33.01 -40.68
N ALA A 454 -8.13 33.11 -40.23
CA ALA A 454 -9.06 34.16 -40.66
C ALA A 454 -8.61 35.52 -40.11
N THR A 455 -8.29 35.61 -38.82
CA THR A 455 -7.82 36.84 -38.16
C THR A 455 -6.50 37.34 -38.74
N ALA A 456 -5.57 36.46 -39.13
CA ALA A 456 -4.33 36.82 -39.80
C ALA A 456 -4.54 37.40 -41.22
N THR A 457 -5.69 37.13 -41.85
CA THR A 457 -6.04 37.62 -43.20
C THR A 457 -6.64 39.03 -43.14
N GLU A 458 -7.50 39.31 -42.17
CA GLU A 458 -8.06 40.66 -41.96
C GLU A 458 -6.97 41.70 -41.64
N LEU A 459 -5.97 41.33 -40.82
CA LEU A 459 -4.87 42.22 -40.45
C LEU A 459 -4.05 42.70 -41.67
N LYS A 460 -3.84 41.81 -42.66
CA LYS A 460 -3.08 42.13 -43.89
C LYS A 460 -3.85 42.99 -44.89
N GLN A 461 -5.18 43.06 -44.79
CA GLN A 461 -6.01 43.92 -45.65
C GLN A 461 -6.10 45.36 -45.10
N LEU A 462 -5.94 45.55 -43.78
CA LEU A 462 -6.01 46.88 -43.16
C LEU A 462 -4.72 47.71 -43.31
N GLN A 463 -3.57 47.03 -43.37
CA GLN A 463 -2.26 47.65 -43.63
C GLN A 463 -2.10 48.15 -45.08
N ALA A 464 -3.13 47.91 -45.91
CA ALA A 464 -3.10 48.00 -47.36
C ALA A 464 -3.96 49.15 -47.95
N ILE A 465 -4.20 50.26 -47.23
CA ILE A 465 -5.09 51.34 -47.71
C ILE A 465 -4.49 52.77 -47.56
N VAL A 466 -3.23 52.93 -47.14
CA VAL A 466 -2.65 54.26 -46.83
C VAL A 466 -1.37 54.57 -47.64
N SER A 467 -1.38 55.70 -48.38
CA SER A 467 -0.34 56.30 -49.29
C SER A 467 -0.44 55.82 -50.75
N ASP A 468 -0.54 56.63 -51.81
CA ASP A 468 -0.50 58.10 -52.00
C ASP A 468 -1.31 58.48 -53.27
N PRO A 469 -2.15 59.55 -53.27
CA PRO A 469 -2.93 59.98 -54.43
C PRO A 469 -2.36 61.19 -55.22
N SER A 470 -1.03 61.32 -55.46
CA SER A 470 -0.49 62.52 -56.12
C SER A 470 0.59 62.35 -57.23
N THR A 471 0.23 62.80 -58.46
CA THR A 471 1.09 63.23 -59.60
C THR A 471 1.90 62.20 -60.43
N GLY A 472 1.58 62.01 -61.73
CA GLY A 472 2.34 61.13 -62.64
C GLY A 472 2.85 61.78 -63.94
N LEU A 473 3.96 61.27 -64.52
CA LEU A 473 4.36 61.17 -65.95
C LEU A 473 5.86 60.76 -66.15
N VAL A 474 6.35 60.62 -67.40
CA VAL A 474 7.35 59.59 -67.83
C VAL A 474 8.38 60.09 -68.88
N ALA A 475 9.65 59.60 -68.92
CA ALA A 475 10.38 59.10 -70.14
C ALA A 475 11.90 58.74 -70.04
N LYS A 476 12.25 57.66 -70.77
CA LYS A 476 13.55 57.18 -71.33
C LYS A 476 14.65 58.26 -71.54
N TYR A 477 15.96 58.00 -71.57
CA TYR A 477 16.86 56.82 -71.34
C TYR A 477 18.33 57.35 -71.33
N ALA A 478 19.47 56.62 -71.22
CA ALA A 478 19.83 55.19 -71.29
C ALA A 478 19.67 54.39 -69.97
N ALA A 479 20.41 53.28 -69.80
CA ALA A 479 20.20 52.37 -68.68
C ALA A 479 21.43 51.52 -68.25
N VAL A 480 22.41 52.14 -67.56
CA VAL A 480 22.75 51.54 -66.26
C VAL A 480 21.53 51.81 -65.41
N LYS A 481 20.64 50.83 -65.25
CA LYS A 481 19.44 51.04 -64.45
C LYS A 481 19.86 50.90 -63.00
N VAL A 482 20.43 51.97 -62.44
CA VAL A 482 20.50 52.20 -61.00
C VAL A 482 19.08 52.52 -60.55
N LEU A 483 18.30 51.49 -60.26
CA LEU A 483 16.97 51.69 -59.71
C LEU A 483 17.10 51.94 -58.21
N ALA A 484 17.34 53.20 -57.86
CA ALA A 484 17.23 53.75 -56.51
C ALA A 484 15.79 54.27 -56.34
N ASP A 485 14.90 53.41 -55.87
CA ASP A 485 13.44 53.63 -55.83
C ASP A 485 12.94 53.38 -54.41
N ALA A 486 12.31 54.38 -53.81
CA ALA A 486 11.77 54.36 -52.44
C ALA A 486 10.27 54.64 -52.49
N SER A 487 9.52 53.67 -53.02
CA SER A 487 8.09 53.82 -53.31
C SER A 487 7.22 53.22 -52.20
N VAL A 488 6.17 53.94 -51.80
CA VAL A 488 5.08 53.37 -50.99
C VAL A 488 3.95 53.05 -51.93
N THR A 489 3.61 51.76 -52.04
CA THR A 489 2.46 51.36 -52.87
C THR A 489 1.15 51.90 -52.28
N ALA A 490 0.09 52.00 -53.10
CA ALA A 490 -1.30 52.28 -52.69
C ALA A 490 -1.77 51.47 -51.44
N LEU A 491 -1.06 50.37 -51.17
CA LEU A 491 -1.27 49.43 -50.09
C LEU A 491 -0.24 49.57 -48.94
N GLY A 492 0.28 50.77 -48.64
CA GLY A 492 1.11 51.07 -47.46
C GLY A 492 2.50 50.42 -47.37
N LYS A 493 2.83 49.49 -48.27
CA LYS A 493 4.13 48.81 -48.30
C LYS A 493 5.19 49.74 -48.86
N VAL A 494 6.22 50.03 -48.07
CA VAL A 494 7.41 50.80 -48.43
C VAL A 494 8.42 49.86 -49.08
N GLN A 495 8.86 50.14 -50.31
CA GLN A 495 9.92 49.40 -50.99
C GLN A 495 11.09 50.34 -51.30
N ALA A 496 12.24 50.11 -50.65
CA ALA A 496 13.49 50.83 -50.83
C ALA A 496 14.48 49.96 -51.62
N LYS A 497 14.43 50.06 -52.93
CA LYS A 497 15.24 49.30 -53.88
C LYS A 497 16.46 50.11 -54.30
N TYR A 498 17.62 49.46 -54.35
CA TYR A 498 18.85 49.94 -54.99
C TYR A 498 19.44 48.80 -55.81
N THR A 499 19.05 48.68 -57.09
CA THR A 499 19.63 47.68 -58.01
C THR A 499 20.49 48.35 -59.07
N VAL A 500 21.67 47.80 -59.35
CA VAL A 500 22.51 48.17 -60.49
C VAL A 500 22.36 47.07 -61.53
N ASN A 501 21.44 47.28 -62.48
CA ASN A 501 21.26 46.38 -63.63
C ASN A 501 22.16 46.82 -64.78
N ILE A 502 22.97 45.89 -65.27
CA ILE A 502 23.89 46.07 -66.38
C ILE A 502 23.47 45.09 -67.47
N ASP A 503 22.89 45.61 -68.54
CA ASP A 503 22.67 44.88 -69.78
C ASP A 503 23.74 45.33 -70.78
N VAL A 504 24.60 44.40 -71.18
CA VAL A 504 25.58 44.59 -72.25
C VAL A 504 25.37 43.46 -73.23
N ASP A 505 24.92 43.83 -74.43
CA ASP A 505 24.71 42.95 -75.57
C ASP A 505 23.83 41.70 -75.26
N GLY A 506 22.76 41.90 -74.45
CA GLY A 506 21.76 40.87 -74.18
C GLY A 506 22.09 39.91 -73.04
N ILE A 507 23.26 40.04 -72.39
CA ILE A 507 23.59 39.31 -71.16
C ILE A 507 23.35 40.22 -69.95
N ALA A 508 22.15 40.14 -69.38
CA ALA A 508 21.73 40.96 -68.24
C ALA A 508 22.29 40.44 -66.90
N GLY A 509 23.29 41.14 -66.36
CA GLY A 509 23.89 40.92 -65.04
C GLY A 509 23.67 42.09 -64.07
N GLY A 510 24.21 41.95 -62.86
CA GLY A 510 24.23 43.03 -61.88
C GLY A 510 24.10 42.58 -60.43
N PHE A 511 23.97 43.54 -59.53
CA PHE A 511 23.70 43.33 -58.11
C PHE A 511 22.63 44.30 -57.62
N GLY A 512 22.01 44.01 -56.50
CA GLY A 512 21.11 44.96 -55.89
C GLY A 512 20.56 44.57 -54.55
N ILE A 513 20.18 45.58 -53.79
CA ILE A 513 19.56 45.51 -52.48
C ILE A 513 18.09 45.89 -52.67
N ILE A 514 17.16 45.08 -52.19
CA ILE A 514 15.73 45.38 -52.21
C ILE A 514 15.23 45.36 -50.77
N GLY A 515 15.13 46.54 -50.17
CA GLY A 515 14.35 46.71 -48.96
C GLY A 515 12.87 46.64 -49.28
N SER A 516 12.13 45.75 -48.63
CA SER A 516 10.66 45.69 -48.70
C SER A 516 10.13 45.63 -47.28
N GLY A 517 9.41 46.67 -46.85
CA GLY A 517 8.88 46.78 -45.51
C GLY A 517 7.50 47.41 -45.48
N ASP A 518 6.54 46.70 -44.90
CA ASP A 518 5.23 47.23 -44.51
C ASP A 518 5.25 47.88 -43.12
N GLY A 519 6.45 48.04 -42.54
CA GLY A 519 6.68 48.57 -41.19
C GLY A 519 6.64 47.53 -40.08
N LEU A 520 6.14 46.31 -40.35
CA LEU A 520 6.11 45.19 -39.39
C LEU A 520 7.05 44.05 -39.79
N THR A 521 7.15 43.76 -41.09
CA THR A 521 8.15 42.84 -41.64
C THR A 521 8.92 43.53 -42.75
N SER A 522 10.08 44.07 -42.38
CA SER A 522 11.03 44.71 -43.30
C SER A 522 12.16 43.73 -43.65
N THR A 523 12.17 43.21 -44.88
CA THR A 523 13.32 42.48 -45.43
C THR A 523 14.26 43.45 -46.14
N ILE A 524 15.56 43.16 -46.12
CA ILE A 524 16.57 43.82 -46.96
C ILE A 524 17.27 42.70 -47.75
N ASP A 525 16.80 42.47 -48.97
CA ASP A 525 17.24 41.33 -49.79
C ASP A 525 18.37 41.73 -50.74
N PHE A 526 19.59 41.23 -50.52
CA PHE A 526 20.72 41.42 -51.44
C PHE A 526 20.80 40.28 -52.45
N GLY A 527 20.58 40.59 -53.73
CA GLY A 527 20.68 39.65 -54.85
C GLY A 527 21.81 40.02 -55.81
N VAL A 528 22.59 39.03 -56.22
CA VAL A 528 23.61 39.15 -57.29
C VAL A 528 23.24 38.21 -58.43
N ARG A 529 23.24 38.72 -59.67
CA ARG A 529 23.04 37.93 -60.89
C ARG A 529 24.30 38.04 -61.75
N ALA A 530 25.15 37.02 -61.67
CA ALA A 530 26.42 36.93 -62.37
C ALA A 530 26.75 35.46 -62.71
N SER A 531 27.51 35.23 -63.78
CA SER A 531 28.00 33.89 -64.18
C SER A 531 29.02 33.31 -63.20
N THR A 532 29.65 34.15 -62.39
CA THR A 532 30.46 33.76 -61.23
C THR A 532 30.39 34.90 -60.22
N PHE A 533 30.19 34.57 -58.95
CA PHE A 533 30.30 35.51 -57.84
C PHE A 533 31.37 35.01 -56.88
N PHE A 534 32.35 35.85 -56.55
CA PHE A 534 33.43 35.49 -55.65
C PHE A 534 33.78 36.67 -54.74
N VAL A 535 34.26 36.35 -53.55
CA VAL A 535 34.97 37.31 -52.67
C VAL A 535 36.43 36.89 -52.69
N ALA A 536 37.32 37.80 -53.08
CA ALA A 536 38.75 37.55 -53.23
C ALA A 536 39.59 38.58 -52.47
N GLY A 537 40.74 38.14 -51.97
CA GLY A 537 41.80 39.03 -51.52
C GLY A 537 42.51 39.70 -52.71
N PRO A 538 43.18 40.85 -52.50
CA PRO A 538 43.98 41.50 -53.52
C PRO A 538 45.16 40.61 -53.95
N SER A 539 45.56 40.69 -55.21
CA SER A 539 46.76 40.04 -55.74
C SER A 539 47.90 41.05 -55.90
N GLY A 540 49.13 40.64 -55.58
CA GLY A 540 50.30 41.50 -55.63
C GLY A 540 51.58 40.73 -55.27
N ASN A 541 52.75 41.33 -55.53
CA ASN A 541 54.03 40.66 -55.32
C ASN A 541 54.24 40.37 -53.82
N GLY A 542 54.32 39.09 -53.44
CA GLY A 542 54.41 38.65 -52.05
C GLY A 542 53.07 38.38 -51.33
N ILE A 543 51.92 38.58 -52.00
CA ILE A 543 50.60 38.24 -51.45
C ILE A 543 50.02 37.05 -52.22
N ALA A 544 49.75 35.95 -51.52
CA ALA A 544 49.11 34.78 -52.12
C ALA A 544 47.65 35.10 -52.48
N PRO A 545 47.22 34.95 -53.76
CA PRO A 545 45.84 35.21 -54.14
C PRO A 545 44.91 34.18 -53.49
N SER A 546 43.84 34.66 -52.85
CA SER A 546 42.88 33.81 -52.13
C SER A 546 41.44 34.14 -52.53
N THR A 547 40.64 33.11 -52.80
CA THR A 547 39.21 33.18 -53.12
C THR A 547 38.42 32.34 -52.11
N PRO A 548 38.27 32.79 -50.85
CA PRO A 548 37.69 31.98 -49.77
C PRO A 548 36.21 31.63 -49.97
N PHE A 549 35.48 32.40 -50.77
CA PHE A 549 34.08 32.14 -51.13
C PHE A 549 33.86 32.31 -52.63
N ILE A 550 33.27 31.30 -53.28
CA ILE A 550 32.90 31.36 -54.70
C ILE A 550 31.62 30.59 -55.02
N VAL A 551 30.76 31.19 -55.83
CA VAL A 551 29.57 30.58 -56.42
C VAL A 551 29.79 30.44 -57.92
N ARG A 552 29.67 29.21 -58.44
CA ARG A 552 29.80 28.90 -59.87
C ARG A 552 28.53 28.27 -60.40
N THR A 553 28.03 28.78 -61.52
CA THR A 553 26.84 28.25 -62.21
C THR A 553 27.16 27.19 -63.26
N THR A 554 28.45 26.91 -63.50
CA THR A 554 28.96 25.86 -64.39
C THR A 554 30.02 25.02 -63.67
N ALA A 555 30.16 23.76 -64.08
CA ALA A 555 31.25 22.90 -63.59
C ALA A 555 32.61 23.43 -64.06
N SER A 556 33.67 23.16 -63.29
CA SER A 556 35.02 23.66 -63.57
C SER A 556 36.07 22.78 -62.92
N VAL A 557 37.31 22.82 -63.40
CA VAL A 557 38.44 22.16 -62.74
C VAL A 557 39.16 23.15 -61.83
N ILE A 558 39.37 22.79 -60.56
CA ILE A 558 40.24 23.51 -59.62
C ILE A 558 41.29 22.52 -59.12
N ASN A 559 42.58 22.87 -59.22
CA ASN A 559 43.71 22.02 -58.78
C ASN A 559 43.64 20.56 -59.30
N GLY A 560 43.15 20.36 -60.53
CA GLY A 560 43.00 19.04 -61.14
C GLY A 560 41.71 18.27 -60.78
N VAL A 561 40.92 18.76 -59.83
CA VAL A 561 39.65 18.15 -59.42
C VAL A 561 38.48 18.83 -60.13
N ASN A 562 37.60 18.05 -60.75
CA ASN A 562 36.38 18.56 -61.39
C ASN A 562 35.31 18.88 -60.34
N VAL A 563 35.08 20.16 -60.07
CA VAL A 563 34.06 20.63 -59.13
C VAL A 563 32.75 20.96 -59.88
N PRO A 564 31.59 20.42 -59.47
CA PRO A 564 30.28 20.77 -60.03
C PRO A 564 29.93 22.26 -59.93
N ALA A 565 28.85 22.68 -60.58
CA ALA A 565 28.22 23.96 -60.24
C ALA A 565 27.76 23.95 -58.77
N GLY A 566 28.01 25.02 -58.01
CA GLY A 566 27.77 25.04 -56.57
C GLY A 566 28.40 26.23 -55.84
N VAL A 567 28.22 26.23 -54.52
CA VAL A 567 28.84 27.16 -53.57
C VAL A 567 30.04 26.46 -52.93
N TYR A 568 31.20 27.10 -52.96
CA TYR A 568 32.44 26.58 -52.39
C TYR A 568 33.04 27.57 -51.40
N ILE A 569 33.46 27.03 -50.25
CA ILE A 569 34.14 27.74 -49.17
C ILE A 569 35.45 27.00 -48.94
N ALA A 570 36.57 27.72 -48.83
CA ALA A 570 37.88 27.11 -48.58
C ALA A 570 37.98 26.56 -47.15
N ASP A 571 37.73 27.43 -46.16
CA ASP A 571 37.69 27.09 -44.73
C ASP A 571 36.45 27.71 -44.07
N GLY A 572 35.66 26.90 -43.35
CA GLY A 572 34.37 27.30 -42.77
C GLY A 572 34.42 27.50 -41.25
N PHE A 573 34.73 28.71 -40.78
CA PHE A 573 34.67 29.06 -39.36
C PHE A 573 33.30 29.63 -38.98
N ILE A 574 32.44 28.83 -38.36
CA ILE A 574 31.06 29.21 -37.99
C ILE A 574 30.96 29.29 -36.46
N ALA A 575 30.76 30.50 -35.92
CA ALA A 575 30.64 30.71 -34.47
C ALA A 575 29.36 30.11 -33.87
N ASN A 576 28.23 30.17 -34.59
CA ASN A 576 26.97 29.51 -34.25
C ASN A 576 26.27 29.08 -35.55
N GLY A 577 25.97 27.79 -35.70
CA GLY A 577 25.35 27.25 -36.92
C GLY A 577 24.12 26.39 -36.62
N THR A 578 22.98 26.74 -37.19
CA THR A 578 21.74 25.95 -37.12
C THR A 578 21.53 25.27 -38.47
N ILE A 579 21.48 23.93 -38.50
CA ILE A 579 21.28 23.15 -39.73
C ILE A 579 20.10 22.20 -39.53
N THR A 580 19.02 22.39 -40.28
CA THR A 580 17.82 21.54 -40.19
C THR A 580 18.08 20.10 -40.63
N ASN A 581 18.82 19.91 -41.74
CA ASN A 581 19.26 18.60 -42.23
C ASN A 581 20.64 18.72 -42.89
N ALA A 582 21.68 18.16 -42.25
CA ALA A 582 23.00 18.04 -42.85
C ALA A 582 23.11 16.70 -43.60
N LYS A 583 23.40 16.73 -44.91
CA LYS A 583 23.77 15.52 -45.68
C LYS A 583 25.29 15.35 -45.66
N ILE A 584 25.80 14.68 -44.63
CA ILE A 584 27.22 14.40 -44.48
C ILE A 584 27.47 12.92 -44.81
N GLY A 585 28.41 12.65 -45.73
CA GLY A 585 28.79 11.29 -46.09
C GLY A 585 29.70 10.67 -45.02
N ASN A 586 30.85 11.29 -44.79
CA ASN A 586 31.77 10.99 -43.69
C ASN A 586 32.05 12.29 -42.93
N ALA A 587 32.02 12.24 -41.60
CA ALA A 587 32.43 13.35 -40.74
C ALA A 587 33.63 12.91 -39.89
N ALA A 588 34.70 13.71 -39.89
CA ALA A 588 35.71 13.66 -38.84
C ALA A 588 35.35 14.75 -37.82
N ILE A 589 35.25 14.38 -36.55
CA ILE A 589 34.88 15.27 -35.45
C ILE A 589 35.78 14.91 -34.27
N ASP A 590 36.64 15.83 -33.85
CA ASP A 590 37.54 15.61 -32.72
C ASP A 590 36.78 15.65 -31.38
N ASP A 591 35.89 16.64 -31.22
CA ASP A 591 35.03 16.84 -30.05
C ASP A 591 33.63 17.33 -30.46
N ALA A 592 32.57 16.77 -29.87
CA ALA A 592 31.19 17.24 -30.04
C ALA A 592 30.48 17.46 -28.70
N LYS A 593 29.99 18.69 -28.47
CA LYS A 593 29.11 19.02 -27.34
C LYS A 593 27.65 18.97 -27.78
N ILE A 594 27.01 17.81 -27.64
CA ILE A 594 25.61 17.60 -28.02
C ILE A 594 24.73 17.72 -26.77
N ALA A 595 23.90 18.77 -26.69
CA ALA A 595 23.03 19.01 -25.53
C ALA A 595 21.89 17.98 -25.39
N SER A 596 21.38 17.47 -26.52
CA SER A 596 20.44 16.36 -26.57
C SER A 596 20.60 15.62 -27.91
N LEU A 597 20.73 14.30 -27.86
CA LEU A 597 20.85 13.44 -29.04
C LEU A 597 19.60 12.56 -29.16
N ASN A 598 18.66 12.95 -30.03
CA ASN A 598 17.53 12.11 -30.39
C ASN A 598 17.87 11.27 -31.63
N ALA A 599 18.59 10.17 -31.41
CA ALA A 599 18.97 9.22 -32.46
C ALA A 599 18.23 7.89 -32.24
N GLY A 600 17.36 7.52 -33.20
CA GLY A 600 16.60 6.25 -33.12
C GLY A 600 17.47 4.98 -33.16
N LYS A 601 18.71 5.08 -33.67
CA LYS A 601 19.77 4.07 -33.57
C LYS A 601 21.13 4.78 -33.53
N ILE A 602 21.99 4.38 -32.60
CA ILE A 602 23.44 4.67 -32.64
C ILE A 602 24.14 3.35 -32.95
N THR A 603 24.68 3.21 -34.16
CA THR A 603 25.48 2.04 -34.55
C THR A 603 26.95 2.36 -34.35
N ALA A 604 27.47 2.10 -33.15
CA ALA A 604 28.89 2.16 -32.85
C ALA A 604 29.47 0.74 -32.77
N GLY A 605 30.75 0.58 -33.13
CA GLY A 605 31.49 -0.67 -32.88
C GLY A 605 31.78 -0.79 -31.37
N ASP A 606 32.61 0.13 -30.87
CA ASP A 606 32.87 0.31 -29.44
C ASP A 606 32.41 1.70 -28.99
N ILE A 607 31.89 1.80 -27.76
CA ILE A 607 31.63 3.08 -27.08
C ILE A 607 32.60 3.18 -25.90
N ALA A 608 33.75 3.80 -26.14
CA ALA A 608 34.74 4.08 -25.10
C ALA A 608 34.31 5.30 -24.26
N ALA A 609 33.62 5.07 -23.14
CA ALA A 609 33.16 6.12 -22.23
C ALA A 609 33.58 5.84 -20.77
N THR A 610 34.08 6.85 -20.07
CA THR A 610 34.42 6.74 -18.63
C THR A 610 33.17 6.52 -17.77
N ARG A 611 32.01 7.05 -18.20
CA ARG A 611 30.71 6.87 -17.55
C ARG A 611 29.62 6.81 -18.62
N MET A 612 28.72 5.84 -18.48
CA MET A 612 27.46 5.79 -19.22
C MET A 612 26.31 5.94 -18.22
N GLN A 613 25.46 6.95 -18.40
CA GLN A 613 24.24 7.14 -17.61
C GLN A 613 23.05 6.71 -18.48
N ALA A 614 22.55 5.50 -18.25
CA ALA A 614 21.39 4.94 -18.94
C ALA A 614 20.42 4.38 -17.89
N ASN A 615 19.11 4.60 -18.10
CA ASN A 615 18.07 4.05 -17.24
C ASN A 615 18.00 2.51 -17.35
N ILE A 616 18.18 1.99 -18.57
CA ILE A 616 18.26 0.55 -18.86
C ILE A 616 19.39 0.36 -19.88
N VAL A 617 20.24 -0.66 -19.65
CA VAL A 617 21.22 -1.15 -20.63
C VAL A 617 20.80 -2.56 -21.03
N THR A 618 20.07 -2.68 -22.15
CA THR A 618 19.68 -3.97 -22.72
C THR A 618 20.79 -4.45 -23.67
N ALA A 619 21.65 -5.35 -23.20
CA ALA A 619 22.69 -5.98 -23.99
C ALA A 619 22.44 -7.50 -24.09
N LEU A 620 22.67 -8.09 -25.27
CA LEU A 620 22.57 -9.54 -25.45
C LEU A 620 23.67 -10.29 -24.66
N ILE A 621 24.86 -9.70 -24.58
CA ILE A 621 25.99 -10.18 -23.77
C ILE A 621 26.69 -8.95 -23.17
N GLY A 622 26.73 -8.85 -21.84
CA GLY A 622 27.53 -7.84 -21.12
C GLY A 622 28.81 -8.44 -20.56
N LYS A 623 29.97 -7.96 -20.99
CA LYS A 623 31.27 -8.31 -20.38
C LYS A 623 31.73 -7.19 -19.45
N PHE A 624 31.50 -7.37 -18.15
CA PHE A 624 31.93 -6.42 -17.12
C PHE A 624 33.17 -6.96 -16.40
N SER A 625 34.23 -6.15 -16.28
CA SER A 625 35.38 -6.47 -15.43
C SER A 625 35.03 -6.39 -13.94
N THR A 626 34.16 -5.43 -13.59
CA THR A 626 33.54 -5.27 -12.27
C THR A 626 32.12 -4.74 -12.43
N LEU A 627 31.18 -5.27 -11.66
CA LEU A 627 29.83 -4.73 -11.51
C LEU A 627 29.67 -4.21 -10.07
N SER A 628 29.50 -2.89 -9.91
CA SER A 628 29.31 -2.24 -8.61
C SER A 628 27.92 -1.60 -8.57
N ALA A 629 26.93 -2.36 -8.10
CA ALA A 629 25.54 -1.93 -7.97
C ALA A 629 25.12 -1.95 -6.48
N LEU A 630 24.30 -0.98 -6.07
CA LEU A 630 23.74 -0.94 -4.70
C LEU A 630 22.76 -2.11 -4.47
N ALA A 631 22.02 -2.48 -5.50
CA ALA A 631 21.22 -3.70 -5.57
C ALA A 631 21.24 -4.22 -7.02
N ALA A 632 21.28 -5.53 -7.21
CA ALA A 632 21.17 -6.18 -8.52
C ALA A 632 20.29 -7.43 -8.40
N SER A 633 19.17 -7.45 -9.11
CA SER A 633 18.35 -8.65 -9.27
C SER A 633 18.91 -9.49 -10.41
N LEU A 634 19.91 -10.32 -10.11
CA LEU A 634 20.43 -11.31 -11.03
C LEU A 634 19.46 -12.51 -11.08
N GLY A 635 19.17 -13.02 -12.27
CA GLY A 635 18.33 -14.21 -12.45
C GLY A 635 19.11 -15.49 -12.13
N GLN A 636 19.42 -16.30 -13.14
CA GLN A 636 20.34 -17.41 -12.96
C GLN A 636 21.79 -16.89 -12.87
N ILE A 637 22.53 -17.35 -11.86
CA ILE A 637 23.98 -17.13 -11.73
C ILE A 637 24.68 -18.44 -12.08
N GLU A 638 25.37 -18.48 -13.23
CA GLU A 638 26.20 -19.60 -13.64
C GLU A 638 27.65 -19.40 -13.20
N ILE A 639 28.14 -20.27 -12.31
CA ILE A 639 29.54 -20.28 -11.87
C ILE A 639 30.32 -21.22 -12.77
N ASN A 640 30.90 -20.66 -13.84
CA ASN A 640 31.77 -21.38 -14.77
C ASN A 640 33.01 -21.98 -14.07
N ALA A 641 33.70 -22.90 -14.75
CA ALA A 641 34.90 -23.56 -14.23
C ALA A 641 35.97 -22.53 -13.76
N GLY A 642 36.46 -22.69 -12.53
CA GLY A 642 37.36 -21.74 -11.86
C GLY A 642 36.69 -20.47 -11.30
N GLY A 643 35.38 -20.29 -11.49
CA GLY A 643 34.60 -19.20 -10.91
C GLY A 643 34.23 -19.42 -9.44
N TYR A 644 33.85 -18.33 -8.78
CA TYR A 644 33.38 -18.34 -7.39
C TYR A 644 32.40 -17.20 -7.10
N LEU A 645 31.48 -17.44 -6.18
CA LEU A 645 30.66 -16.45 -5.49
C LEU A 645 31.20 -16.32 -4.06
N ARG A 646 31.52 -15.11 -3.61
CA ARG A 646 32.07 -14.87 -2.26
C ARG A 646 31.72 -13.49 -1.71
N THR A 647 31.62 -13.39 -0.39
CA THR A 647 31.49 -12.08 0.28
C THR A 647 32.82 -11.31 0.31
N GLN A 648 32.75 -10.00 0.52
CA GLN A 648 33.93 -9.17 0.77
C GLN A 648 34.73 -9.73 1.96
N GLY A 649 36.07 -9.68 1.88
CA GLY A 649 36.96 -10.21 2.92
C GLY A 649 37.32 -11.70 2.79
N VAL A 650 36.67 -12.44 1.89
CA VAL A 650 37.02 -13.83 1.57
C VAL A 650 37.97 -13.87 0.36
N SER A 651 39.12 -14.53 0.48
CA SER A 651 40.12 -14.62 -0.61
C SER A 651 40.21 -16.00 -1.25
N SER A 652 39.87 -17.07 -0.53
CA SER A 652 39.80 -18.45 -1.04
C SER A 652 38.75 -19.27 -0.28
N PHE A 653 38.51 -20.52 -0.68
CA PHE A 653 37.69 -21.47 0.08
C PHE A 653 38.14 -21.60 1.55
N THR A 654 39.45 -21.49 1.82
CA THR A 654 40.06 -21.68 3.15
C THR A 654 40.44 -20.39 3.89
N VAL A 655 40.30 -19.20 3.29
CA VAL A 655 40.79 -17.93 3.88
C VAL A 655 39.72 -16.83 3.90
N GLY A 656 39.68 -16.08 5.00
CA GLY A 656 38.74 -14.97 5.25
C GLY A 656 37.38 -15.44 5.78
N ALA A 657 36.65 -14.57 6.47
CA ALA A 657 35.34 -14.89 7.07
C ALA A 657 34.19 -14.52 6.13
N GLY A 658 33.16 -15.38 6.03
CA GLY A 658 31.95 -15.12 5.27
C GLY A 658 31.50 -16.31 4.41
N LEU A 659 30.84 -16.03 3.29
CA LEU A 659 30.38 -17.02 2.31
C LEU A 659 31.42 -17.24 1.21
N TRP A 660 31.63 -18.50 0.84
CA TRP A 660 32.35 -18.91 -0.36
C TRP A 660 31.62 -20.06 -1.06
N MET A 661 31.45 -19.96 -2.38
CA MET A 661 30.92 -21.02 -3.24
C MET A 661 31.68 -21.01 -4.55
N GLY A 662 32.00 -22.17 -5.14
CA GLY A 662 32.71 -22.23 -6.42
C GLY A 662 33.47 -23.53 -6.61
N GLN A 663 34.32 -23.57 -7.63
CA GLN A 663 35.14 -24.74 -7.94
C GLN A 663 36.59 -24.55 -7.47
N VAL A 664 37.13 -25.54 -6.75
CA VAL A 664 38.57 -25.64 -6.42
C VAL A 664 39.04 -27.01 -6.86
N ASP A 665 40.10 -27.07 -7.67
CA ASP A 665 40.72 -28.31 -8.18
C ASP A 665 39.71 -29.27 -8.85
N GLY A 666 38.78 -28.71 -9.64
CA GLY A 666 37.72 -29.46 -10.32
C GLY A 666 36.49 -29.77 -9.46
N VAL A 667 36.55 -29.55 -8.16
CA VAL A 667 35.49 -29.94 -7.20
C VAL A 667 34.69 -28.72 -6.73
N TYR A 668 33.36 -28.80 -6.77
CA TYR A 668 32.48 -27.76 -6.23
C TYR A 668 32.44 -27.79 -4.71
N LYS A 669 32.72 -26.66 -4.07
CA LYS A 669 32.77 -26.49 -2.61
C LYS A 669 31.89 -25.34 -2.15
N PHE A 670 31.39 -25.43 -0.92
CA PHE A 670 30.58 -24.42 -0.25
C PHE A 670 31.12 -24.21 1.16
N ARG A 671 31.21 -22.97 1.65
CA ARG A 671 31.56 -22.68 3.03
C ARG A 671 30.90 -21.40 3.52
N VAL A 672 30.39 -21.42 4.75
CA VAL A 672 29.89 -20.25 5.46
C VAL A 672 30.57 -20.16 6.84
N GLY A 673 31.02 -18.97 7.22
CA GLY A 673 31.72 -18.71 8.48
C GLY A 673 33.21 -18.46 8.31
N ASN A 674 33.99 -18.66 9.38
CA ASN A 674 35.42 -18.40 9.42
C ASN A 674 36.20 -19.73 9.55
N PRO A 675 37.02 -20.14 8.57
CA PRO A 675 37.84 -21.36 8.63
C PRO A 675 38.80 -21.44 9.83
N MET A 676 39.16 -20.30 10.42
CA MET A 676 40.00 -20.23 11.64
C MET A 676 39.17 -20.24 12.94
N GLY A 677 37.87 -20.52 12.86
CA GLY A 677 36.94 -20.53 13.98
C GLY A 677 35.70 -21.36 13.65
N ASN A 678 34.51 -20.82 13.91
CA ASN A 678 33.26 -21.53 13.62
C ASN A 678 32.86 -21.39 12.13
N TYR A 679 32.54 -22.51 11.50
CA TYR A 679 32.09 -22.58 10.10
C TYR A 679 31.28 -23.84 9.81
N MET A 680 30.53 -23.81 8.72
CA MET A 680 29.96 -25.00 8.06
C MET A 680 30.53 -25.04 6.63
N GLN A 681 31.09 -26.18 6.22
CA GLN A 681 31.63 -26.36 4.87
C GLN A 681 31.23 -27.70 4.26
N TRP A 682 31.03 -27.69 2.95
CA TRP A 682 31.08 -28.85 2.07
C TRP A 682 32.34 -28.73 1.22
N ASP A 683 33.28 -29.66 1.37
CA ASP A 683 34.57 -29.66 0.65
C ASP A 683 34.53 -30.40 -0.70
N GLY A 684 33.38 -30.97 -1.06
CA GLY A 684 33.19 -31.86 -2.21
C GLY A 684 32.96 -33.32 -1.85
N SER A 685 33.18 -33.73 -0.61
CA SER A 685 32.97 -35.10 -0.14
C SER A 685 32.45 -35.20 1.30
N SER A 686 32.78 -34.23 2.16
CA SER A 686 32.39 -34.18 3.56
C SER A 686 31.68 -32.87 3.90
N LEU A 687 30.62 -32.96 4.70
CA LEU A 687 30.01 -31.83 5.37
C LEU A 687 30.64 -31.69 6.77
N THR A 688 31.46 -30.66 6.98
CA THR A 688 32.05 -30.33 8.29
C THR A 688 31.27 -29.19 8.95
N ILE A 689 30.97 -29.33 10.25
CA ILE A 689 30.53 -28.22 11.11
C ILE A 689 31.58 -28.08 12.21
N THR A 690 32.23 -26.92 12.26
CA THR A 690 33.22 -26.57 13.31
C THR A 690 32.58 -25.57 14.25
N GLY A 691 32.55 -25.90 15.54
CA GLY A 691 31.80 -25.20 16.59
C GLY A 691 30.74 -26.10 17.23
N SER A 692 29.76 -25.52 17.92
CA SER A 692 28.64 -26.26 18.51
C SER A 692 27.50 -26.47 17.50
N GLY A 693 27.27 -27.71 17.08
CA GLY A 693 26.07 -28.09 16.33
C GLY A 693 24.92 -28.50 17.25
N GLN A 694 23.72 -27.94 17.05
CA GLN A 694 22.48 -28.44 17.64
C GLN A 694 21.68 -29.17 16.57
N PHE A 695 21.30 -30.42 16.84
CA PHE A 695 20.42 -31.22 15.97
C PHE A 695 19.10 -31.45 16.70
N SER A 696 17.99 -31.04 16.09
CA SER A 696 16.64 -31.30 16.60
C SER A 696 15.98 -32.45 15.83
N GLY A 697 15.36 -33.39 16.55
CA GLY A 697 14.73 -34.58 15.97
C GLY A 697 15.61 -35.84 16.03
N LYS A 698 15.21 -36.88 15.29
CA LYS A 698 15.87 -38.19 15.31
C LYS A 698 17.01 -38.25 14.29
N LEU A 699 18.24 -38.43 14.77
CA LEU A 699 19.38 -38.76 13.92
C LEU A 699 19.27 -40.24 13.49
N MET A 700 18.99 -40.50 12.20
CA MET A 700 18.87 -41.84 11.63
C MET A 700 20.04 -42.13 10.68
N GLY A 701 20.56 -43.36 10.72
CA GLY A 701 21.60 -43.82 9.79
C GLY A 701 23.02 -43.30 10.08
N ALA A 702 23.26 -42.66 11.23
CA ALA A 702 24.60 -42.23 11.62
C ALA A 702 25.48 -43.42 12.02
N SER A 703 26.40 -43.81 11.15
CA SER A 703 27.53 -44.68 11.46
C SER A 703 28.78 -43.83 11.73
N GLY A 704 29.15 -43.65 12.99
CA GLY A 704 30.33 -42.87 13.36
C GLY A 704 30.68 -42.98 14.84
N GLU A 705 31.92 -42.63 15.18
CA GLU A 705 32.43 -42.61 16.54
C GLU A 705 32.15 -41.25 17.19
N PHE A 706 31.35 -41.24 18.26
CA PHE A 706 31.15 -40.04 19.08
C PHE A 706 32.31 -39.91 20.08
N SER A 707 33.27 -39.02 19.79
CA SER A 707 34.36 -38.71 20.72
C SER A 707 33.89 -37.72 21.80
N GLY A 708 33.49 -38.24 22.97
CA GLY A 708 33.11 -37.43 24.14
C GLY A 708 32.06 -38.10 25.01
N ASN A 709 31.56 -37.35 26.01
CA ASN A 709 30.44 -37.80 26.84
C ASN A 709 29.11 -37.59 26.11
N LEU A 710 28.43 -38.68 25.75
CA LEU A 710 27.03 -38.63 25.32
C LEU A 710 26.12 -38.51 26.55
N VAL A 711 25.72 -37.27 26.87
CA VAL A 711 24.81 -36.98 27.99
C VAL A 711 23.39 -36.73 27.47
N ALA A 712 22.47 -37.63 27.76
CA ALA A 712 21.04 -37.33 27.67
C ALA A 712 20.67 -36.41 28.85
N SER A 713 20.33 -35.13 28.59
CA SER A 713 19.94 -34.19 29.66
C SER A 713 18.62 -34.58 30.32
N SER A 714 17.74 -35.25 29.58
CA SER A 714 16.53 -35.90 30.07
C SER A 714 16.09 -36.98 29.08
N GLY A 715 16.33 -38.25 29.40
CA GLY A 715 15.89 -39.38 28.58
C GLY A 715 16.72 -40.64 28.79
N THR A 716 16.15 -41.78 28.40
CA THR A 716 16.87 -43.06 28.38
C THR A 716 17.92 -43.04 27.27
N LEU A 717 19.17 -43.42 27.61
CA LEU A 717 20.00 -44.08 26.61
C LEU A 717 19.23 -45.33 26.16
N GLY A 718 19.10 -45.53 24.84
CA GLY A 718 18.30 -46.62 24.28
C GLY A 718 18.88 -48.01 24.58
N VAL A 719 18.34 -49.05 23.94
CA VAL A 719 18.89 -50.41 24.08
C VAL A 719 20.34 -50.43 23.57
N ILE A 720 21.30 -50.58 24.48
CA ILE A 720 22.70 -50.80 24.15
C ILE A 720 22.87 -52.29 23.88
N THR A 721 23.06 -52.66 22.61
CA THR A 721 23.17 -54.07 22.19
C THR A 721 24.61 -54.59 22.10
N ALA A 722 25.60 -53.70 22.20
CA ALA A 722 27.02 -54.02 22.07
C ALA A 722 27.89 -52.97 22.80
N GLY A 723 29.07 -53.37 23.27
CA GLY A 723 30.10 -52.47 23.81
C GLY A 723 30.49 -52.69 25.28
N LEU A 724 31.34 -51.79 25.80
CA LEU A 724 31.84 -51.81 27.18
C LEU A 724 31.27 -50.64 27.99
N LEU A 725 30.49 -50.94 29.02
CA LEU A 725 30.09 -49.96 30.03
C LEU A 725 31.11 -50.02 31.16
N ARG A 726 31.93 -48.97 31.35
CA ARG A 726 33.05 -48.97 32.30
C ARG A 726 33.14 -47.68 33.09
N ASN A 727 33.68 -47.76 34.30
CA ASN A 727 34.08 -46.56 35.06
C ASN A 727 35.35 -45.92 34.47
N THR A 728 35.57 -44.63 34.75
CA THR A 728 36.74 -43.87 34.25
C THR A 728 38.08 -44.49 34.62
N ALA A 729 38.16 -45.16 35.77
CA ALA A 729 39.38 -45.84 36.23
C ALA A 729 39.62 -47.21 35.56
N ASN A 730 38.70 -47.69 34.72
CA ASN A 730 38.74 -49.00 34.06
C ASN A 730 38.89 -50.19 35.03
N THR A 731 38.46 -50.04 36.29
CA THR A 731 38.51 -51.07 37.34
C THR A 731 37.22 -51.88 37.44
N SER A 732 36.11 -51.37 36.91
CA SER A 732 34.82 -52.07 36.89
C SER A 732 34.14 -51.84 35.54
N TYR A 733 33.71 -52.92 34.89
CA TYR A 733 33.02 -52.86 33.61
C TYR A 733 32.01 -54.00 33.40
N MET A 734 31.04 -53.74 32.53
CA MET A 734 30.18 -54.72 31.90
C MET A 734 30.49 -54.76 30.39
N ASN A 735 30.78 -55.94 29.86
CA ASN A 735 31.05 -56.17 28.44
C ASN A 735 29.83 -56.87 27.81
N LEU A 736 29.05 -56.12 27.04
CA LEU A 736 27.85 -56.64 26.37
C LEU A 736 28.19 -57.54 25.17
N ASN A 737 29.44 -57.54 24.72
CA ASN A 737 29.95 -58.44 23.68
C ASN A 737 30.60 -59.71 24.25
N ALA A 738 30.54 -59.94 25.56
CA ALA A 738 31.17 -61.10 26.18
C ALA A 738 30.54 -62.42 25.70
N SER A 739 31.39 -63.35 25.29
CA SER A 739 30.99 -64.70 24.84
C SER A 739 31.96 -65.75 25.38
N GLY A 740 31.48 -66.99 25.58
CA GLY A 740 32.29 -68.08 26.12
C GLY A 740 32.92 -67.72 27.48
N ALA A 741 34.25 -67.83 27.58
CA ALA A 741 34.98 -67.55 28.82
C ALA A 741 35.17 -66.05 29.14
N GLU A 742 34.73 -65.14 28.27
CA GLU A 742 34.93 -63.69 28.49
C GLU A 742 34.16 -63.16 29.72
N PRO A 743 34.75 -62.24 30.50
CA PRO A 743 34.03 -61.50 31.55
C PRO A 743 32.87 -60.69 30.96
N PHE A 744 31.63 -61.07 31.29
CA PHE A 744 30.45 -60.23 31.09
C PHE A 744 30.43 -59.09 32.11
N LEU A 745 30.74 -59.40 33.38
CA LEU A 745 30.91 -58.42 34.44
C LEU A 745 32.27 -58.62 35.11
N SER A 746 33.02 -57.53 35.28
CA SER A 746 34.24 -57.49 36.07
C SER A 746 34.18 -56.30 37.03
N VAL A 747 34.44 -56.53 38.31
CA VAL A 747 34.38 -55.49 39.36
C VAL A 747 35.67 -55.50 40.16
N GLY A 748 36.18 -54.31 40.48
CA GLY A 748 37.33 -54.17 41.38
C GLY A 748 38.61 -54.81 40.85
N ASN A 749 38.89 -54.65 39.55
CA ASN A 749 40.02 -55.25 38.84
C ASN A 749 40.03 -56.79 38.91
N GLY A 750 38.86 -57.41 38.68
CA GLY A 750 38.69 -58.87 38.71
C GLY A 750 38.46 -59.47 40.10
N ALA A 751 38.21 -58.65 41.13
CA ALA A 751 37.81 -59.12 42.46
C ALA A 751 36.47 -59.87 42.45
N ILE A 752 35.58 -59.50 41.53
CA ILE A 752 34.42 -60.29 41.12
C ILE A 752 34.44 -60.38 39.60
N VAL A 753 34.33 -61.58 39.06
CA VAL A 753 34.21 -61.84 37.62
C VAL A 753 33.03 -62.77 37.38
N LEU A 754 32.05 -62.35 36.57
CA LEU A 754 31.02 -63.22 36.02
C LEU A 754 31.28 -63.35 34.51
N ARG A 755 31.43 -64.59 34.03
CA ARG A 755 31.77 -64.90 32.63
C ARG A 755 30.52 -65.29 31.86
N ALA A 756 30.53 -65.07 30.54
CA ALA A 756 29.37 -65.35 29.68
C ALA A 756 28.96 -66.84 29.65
N ASN A 757 29.87 -67.76 29.97
CA ASN A 757 29.60 -69.18 30.14
C ASN A 757 28.95 -69.56 31.50
N GLY A 758 28.54 -68.59 32.32
CA GLY A 758 27.90 -68.80 33.61
C GLY A 758 28.86 -69.07 34.78
N SER A 759 30.18 -69.14 34.54
CA SER A 759 31.15 -69.29 35.64
C SER A 759 31.41 -67.96 36.36
N GLY A 760 31.58 -68.05 37.69
CA GLY A 760 31.85 -66.91 38.57
C GLY A 760 33.13 -67.09 39.38
N GLN A 761 33.88 -66.01 39.57
CA GLN A 761 35.03 -65.95 40.47
C GLN A 761 34.84 -64.79 41.47
N PHE A 762 35.04 -65.09 42.75
CA PHE A 762 35.07 -64.10 43.83
C PHE A 762 36.43 -64.22 44.54
N SER A 763 37.19 -63.13 44.67
CA SER A 763 38.49 -63.14 45.35
C SER A 763 38.41 -63.21 46.89
N ARG A 764 37.20 -63.36 47.44
CA ARG A 764 36.90 -63.45 48.87
C ARG A 764 35.80 -64.47 49.12
N GLU A 765 35.69 -64.90 50.37
CA GLU A 765 34.72 -65.87 50.85
C GLU A 765 33.27 -65.42 50.64
N LEU A 766 32.45 -66.33 50.11
CA LEU A 766 30.99 -66.26 50.13
C LEU A 766 30.50 -66.96 51.41
N ILE A 767 30.22 -66.17 52.46
CA ILE A 767 29.71 -66.71 53.72
C ILE A 767 28.21 -66.99 53.55
N SER A 768 27.85 -68.27 53.44
CA SER A 768 26.48 -68.78 53.58
C SER A 768 26.28 -69.42 54.96
N GLU A 769 25.06 -69.36 55.49
CA GLU A 769 24.73 -70.11 56.70
C GLU A 769 24.77 -71.64 56.41
N PRO A 770 25.24 -72.48 57.35
CA PRO A 770 25.30 -73.92 57.13
C PRO A 770 23.90 -74.50 56.86
N ASN A 771 23.74 -75.20 55.73
CA ASN A 771 22.47 -75.83 55.36
C ASN A 771 22.21 -77.07 56.24
N VAL A 772 21.62 -76.87 57.42
CA VAL A 772 21.32 -77.94 58.40
C VAL A 772 20.17 -78.80 57.90
N ILE A 773 20.45 -80.06 57.62
CA ILE A 773 19.49 -81.04 57.10
C ILE A 773 18.77 -81.78 58.23
N SER A 774 19.51 -82.16 59.28
CA SER A 774 18.96 -82.84 60.46
C SER A 774 19.82 -82.57 61.69
N ARG A 775 19.24 -82.67 62.89
CA ARG A 775 19.94 -82.51 64.18
C ARG A 775 19.16 -83.19 65.30
N GLY A 776 19.86 -83.71 66.30
CA GLY A 776 19.21 -84.43 67.39
C GLY A 776 20.09 -84.67 68.61
N VAL A 777 19.53 -85.43 69.55
CA VAL A 777 20.22 -86.00 70.70
C VAL A 777 19.85 -87.49 70.75
N THR A 778 20.85 -88.35 70.76
CA THR A 778 20.68 -89.82 70.74
C THR A 778 21.18 -90.38 72.06
N GLY A 779 20.35 -91.18 72.72
CA GLY A 779 20.74 -91.93 73.93
C GLY A 779 21.71 -93.05 73.58
N VAL A 780 22.72 -93.27 74.43
CA VAL A 780 23.71 -94.32 74.26
C VAL A 780 23.90 -95.10 75.55
N ASN A 781 24.23 -96.39 75.43
CA ASN A 781 24.63 -97.22 76.55
C ASN A 781 25.83 -98.07 76.13
N VAL A 782 27.02 -97.52 76.35
CA VAL A 782 28.31 -98.15 76.01
C VAL A 782 29.03 -98.73 77.24
N GLY A 783 28.39 -98.68 78.41
CA GLY A 783 29.02 -98.97 79.69
C GLY A 783 30.04 -97.91 80.11
N TRP A 784 30.78 -98.20 81.19
CA TRP A 784 31.94 -97.38 81.57
C TRP A 784 33.06 -97.58 80.56
N VAL A 785 33.65 -96.48 80.10
CA VAL A 785 34.69 -96.42 79.06
C VAL A 785 35.75 -95.40 79.47
N GLY A 786 36.95 -95.46 78.89
CA GLY A 786 38.13 -94.75 79.39
C GLY A 786 39.20 -95.71 79.92
N TYR A 787 39.90 -95.35 81.00
CA TYR A 787 41.00 -96.18 81.50
C TYR A 787 40.48 -97.36 82.33
N MET A 788 40.65 -98.59 81.82
CA MET A 788 40.16 -99.82 82.45
C MET A 788 41.15 -100.96 82.23
N GLY A 789 41.41 -101.76 83.26
CA GLY A 789 42.30 -102.94 83.15
C GLY A 789 43.76 -102.63 82.80
N GLY A 790 44.18 -101.36 82.83
CA GLY A 790 45.52 -100.91 82.42
C GLY A 790 45.55 -100.24 81.04
N GLU A 791 44.44 -100.24 80.29
CA GLU A 791 44.37 -99.78 78.90
C GLU A 791 43.32 -98.67 78.72
N HIS A 792 43.51 -97.84 77.68
CA HIS A 792 42.61 -96.76 77.29
C HIS A 792 41.56 -97.26 76.29
N ILE A 793 40.34 -97.49 76.75
CA ILE A 793 39.26 -98.09 75.96
C ILE A 793 38.38 -96.99 75.31
N PRO A 794 38.43 -96.82 73.98
CA PRO A 794 37.53 -95.94 73.23
C PRO A 794 36.13 -96.54 73.10
N PHE A 795 35.17 -95.75 72.61
CA PHE A 795 33.91 -96.28 72.13
C PHE A 795 33.51 -95.67 70.79
N THR A 796 32.76 -96.45 70.01
CA THR A 796 32.13 -96.01 68.77
C THR A 796 30.65 -96.37 68.82
N VAL A 797 29.79 -95.46 68.37
CA VAL A 797 28.37 -95.74 68.09
C VAL A 797 28.01 -95.22 66.70
N TYR A 798 26.96 -95.81 66.12
CA TYR A 798 26.35 -95.33 64.88
C TYR A 798 25.00 -94.69 65.22
N ILE A 799 24.81 -93.46 64.76
CA ILE A 799 23.59 -92.66 65.00
C ILE A 799 22.82 -92.58 63.69
N ASP A 800 21.61 -93.12 63.64
CA ASP A 800 20.68 -92.87 62.53
C ASP A 800 20.27 -91.38 62.55
N THR A 801 20.45 -90.69 61.42
CA THR A 801 19.99 -89.30 61.26
C THR A 801 18.54 -89.20 60.80
N ASN A 802 17.94 -90.34 60.41
CA ASN A 802 16.65 -90.50 59.75
C ASN A 802 16.56 -89.75 58.40
N VAL A 803 17.71 -89.52 57.74
CA VAL A 803 17.83 -88.87 56.43
C VAL A 803 18.34 -89.88 55.40
N GLY A 804 17.55 -90.12 54.35
CA GLY A 804 17.99 -90.88 53.17
C GLY A 804 18.85 -90.04 52.23
N TYR A 805 19.72 -90.69 51.45
CA TYR A 805 20.30 -90.03 50.27
C TYR A 805 19.19 -89.73 49.23
N PRO A 806 19.19 -88.54 48.61
CA PRO A 806 18.26 -88.24 47.52
C PRO A 806 18.58 -89.09 46.27
N ASP A 807 17.55 -89.38 45.47
CA ASP A 807 17.70 -90.10 44.21
C ASP A 807 18.75 -89.43 43.31
N GLY A 808 19.71 -90.22 42.81
CA GLY A 808 20.82 -89.73 41.99
C GLY A 808 21.99 -89.09 42.76
N TRP A 809 22.06 -89.18 44.09
CA TRP A 809 23.24 -88.66 44.84
C TRP A 809 24.56 -89.24 44.35
N TYR A 810 24.59 -90.53 43.99
CA TYR A 810 25.77 -91.22 43.48
C TYR A 810 26.21 -90.77 42.07
N ASP A 811 25.36 -90.03 41.35
CA ASP A 811 25.60 -89.55 39.98
C ASP A 811 26.05 -88.07 39.92
N ALA A 812 25.96 -87.33 41.04
CA ALA A 812 26.16 -85.88 41.09
C ALA A 812 27.40 -85.46 41.93
N PRO A 813 28.41 -84.79 41.35
CA PRO A 813 29.71 -84.54 42.02
C PRO A 813 29.72 -83.41 43.07
N SER A 814 28.57 -82.82 43.42
CA SER A 814 28.50 -81.51 44.11
C SER A 814 27.64 -81.46 45.37
N ILE A 815 27.19 -82.60 45.92
CA ILE A 815 26.42 -82.63 47.16
C ILE A 815 27.22 -83.40 48.22
N ALA A 816 27.93 -82.68 49.07
CA ALA A 816 28.61 -83.27 50.21
C ALA A 816 27.72 -83.17 51.47
N TYR A 817 27.90 -84.13 52.38
CA TYR A 817 27.33 -84.07 53.72
C TYR A 817 28.45 -84.05 54.74
N MET A 818 28.30 -83.24 55.79
CA MET A 818 29.20 -83.22 56.93
C MET A 818 28.41 -83.37 58.22
N ALA A 819 28.97 -84.11 59.18
CA ALA A 819 28.43 -84.23 60.52
C ALA A 819 29.33 -83.57 61.56
N THR A 820 28.72 -83.17 62.67
CA THR A 820 29.45 -82.98 63.92
C THR A 820 28.58 -83.47 65.07
N ALA A 821 29.22 -84.11 66.04
CA ALA A 821 28.57 -84.71 67.20
C ALA A 821 29.49 -84.62 68.42
N THR A 822 28.91 -84.62 69.62
CA THR A 822 29.64 -84.55 70.89
C THR A 822 28.85 -85.18 72.03
N ILE A 823 29.53 -85.66 73.07
CA ILE A 823 28.88 -86.19 74.27
C ILE A 823 28.15 -85.03 74.96
N ALA A 824 26.85 -85.18 75.19
CA ALA A 824 26.00 -84.11 75.73
C ALA A 824 25.67 -84.32 77.21
N THR A 825 25.49 -85.57 77.64
CA THR A 825 25.34 -85.95 79.05
C THR A 825 26.03 -87.28 79.35
N GLY A 826 26.38 -87.48 80.62
CA GLY A 826 26.97 -88.71 81.11
C GLY A 826 27.44 -88.58 82.55
N LYS A 827 27.95 -89.67 83.12
CA LYS A 827 28.57 -89.71 84.44
C LYS A 827 30.09 -89.87 84.32
N SER A 828 30.81 -89.58 85.39
CA SER A 828 32.26 -89.75 85.47
C SER A 828 32.65 -90.41 86.79
N ASN A 829 33.74 -91.19 86.78
CA ASN A 829 34.26 -91.92 87.93
C ASN A 829 35.79 -91.77 88.00
N ASN A 830 36.36 -91.87 89.22
CA ASN A 830 37.79 -91.71 89.50
C ASN A 830 38.42 -90.44 88.87
N GLY A 831 37.74 -89.29 89.01
CA GLY A 831 38.21 -87.99 88.48
C GLY A 831 38.03 -87.80 86.96
N GLY A 832 37.55 -88.82 86.25
CA GLY A 832 37.30 -88.76 84.81
C GLY A 832 38.53 -88.90 83.94
N ILE A 833 38.33 -88.68 82.64
CA ILE A 833 39.34 -88.91 81.62
C ILE A 833 39.12 -87.98 80.43
N ASN A 834 40.20 -87.43 79.90
CA ASN A 834 40.17 -86.60 78.70
C ASN A 834 40.17 -87.47 77.45
N GLY A 835 39.47 -87.02 76.42
CA GLY A 835 39.45 -87.65 75.10
C GLY A 835 38.86 -86.71 74.06
N PHE A 836 39.04 -87.03 72.78
CA PHE A 836 38.49 -86.27 71.66
C PHE A 836 37.37 -87.05 70.96
N THR A 837 36.51 -86.32 70.26
CA THR A 837 35.39 -86.88 69.50
C THR A 837 35.61 -86.72 68.00
N GLN A 838 35.35 -87.77 67.23
CA GLN A 838 35.24 -87.72 65.77
C GLN A 838 33.81 -88.08 65.36
N ALA A 839 33.31 -87.40 64.34
CA ALA A 839 32.01 -87.62 63.74
C ALA A 839 32.20 -87.77 62.23
N GLU A 840 32.03 -88.98 61.73
CA GLU A 840 32.19 -89.32 60.31
C GLU A 840 30.81 -89.64 59.72
N ILE A 841 30.56 -89.19 58.50
CA ILE A 841 29.41 -89.67 57.72
C ILE A 841 29.71 -91.09 57.27
N VAL A 842 28.77 -92.00 57.51
CA VAL A 842 28.80 -93.35 56.94
C VAL A 842 27.43 -93.67 56.35
N SER A 843 27.42 -94.31 55.19
CA SER A 843 26.21 -94.86 54.58
C SER A 843 25.94 -96.24 55.14
N GLY A 844 24.67 -96.60 55.35
CA GLY A 844 24.32 -98.02 55.42
C GLY A 844 24.45 -98.69 54.04
N ASP A 845 24.60 -100.01 54.00
CA ASP A 845 24.86 -100.80 52.78
C ASP A 845 23.58 -101.25 52.05
N GLY A 846 22.41 -100.90 52.57
CA GLY A 846 21.11 -101.28 52.02
C GLY A 846 20.63 -102.71 52.34
N LEU A 847 21.38 -103.52 53.11
CA LEU A 847 21.08 -104.95 53.32
C LEU A 847 20.59 -105.27 54.74
N GLY A 848 19.31 -104.99 55.03
CA GLY A 848 18.74 -105.18 56.37
C GLY A 848 18.18 -106.59 56.66
N ASN A 849 18.71 -107.30 57.68
CA ASN A 849 17.90 -108.22 58.49
C ASN A 849 18.45 -108.66 59.88
N LEU A 850 19.41 -107.95 60.48
CA LEU A 850 19.89 -108.21 61.85
C LEU A 850 20.14 -106.89 62.61
N ASN A 851 20.04 -106.91 63.95
CA ASN A 851 20.12 -105.73 64.84
C ASN A 851 21.56 -105.16 64.99
N ALA A 852 22.22 -104.81 63.89
CA ALA A 852 23.57 -104.23 63.87
C ALA A 852 23.61 -103.02 62.94
N TYR A 853 23.74 -101.81 63.50
CA TYR A 853 23.85 -100.56 62.74
C TYR A 853 25.26 -100.36 62.15
N PRO A 854 25.40 -99.67 60.98
CA PRO A 854 24.35 -99.05 60.17
C PRO A 854 23.59 -100.05 59.26
N ILE A 855 22.29 -99.81 59.04
CA ILE A 855 21.40 -100.60 58.16
C ILE A 855 20.68 -99.66 57.18
N ASP A 856 20.21 -100.16 56.04
CA ASP A 856 19.46 -99.40 55.01
C ASP A 856 20.25 -98.32 54.22
N ASN A 857 19.58 -97.51 53.36
CA ASN A 857 20.20 -96.50 52.48
C ASN A 857 20.19 -95.06 53.09
N ARG A 858 20.23 -94.96 54.42
CA ARG A 858 20.31 -93.68 55.16
C ARG A 858 21.74 -93.23 55.43
N ILE A 859 21.82 -91.94 55.77
CA ILE A 859 22.99 -91.27 56.30
C ILE A 859 23.08 -91.54 57.81
N TYR A 860 24.15 -92.17 58.25
CA TYR A 860 24.48 -92.38 59.66
C TYR A 860 25.67 -91.51 60.07
N ILE A 861 25.73 -91.15 61.35
CA ILE A 861 26.91 -90.54 61.95
C ILE A 861 27.62 -91.61 62.77
N LYS A 862 28.81 -92.02 62.30
CA LYS A 862 29.75 -92.80 63.11
C LYS A 862 30.40 -91.83 64.10
N PHE A 863 30.05 -91.96 65.37
CA PHE A 863 30.63 -91.17 66.44
C PHE A 863 31.63 -92.03 67.21
N THR A 864 32.90 -91.63 67.20
CA THR A 864 33.96 -92.25 68.00
C THR A 864 34.43 -91.26 69.05
N TRP A 865 34.52 -91.69 70.31
CA TRP A 865 35.28 -90.96 71.34
C TRP A 865 36.50 -91.77 71.74
N THR A 866 37.66 -91.10 71.70
CA THR A 866 38.96 -91.71 71.95
C THR A 866 39.60 -91.06 73.18
N PRO A 867 39.80 -91.81 74.29
CA PRO A 867 40.56 -91.32 75.45
C PRO A 867 42.00 -90.99 75.06
N THR A 868 42.58 -89.98 75.73
CA THR A 868 43.97 -89.55 75.51
C THR A 868 44.81 -89.53 76.79
N THR A 869 44.25 -89.00 77.89
CA THR A 869 45.00 -88.79 79.14
C THR A 869 44.10 -88.86 80.36
N GLY A 870 44.59 -89.50 81.43
CA GLY A 870 43.87 -89.73 82.69
C GLY A 870 43.65 -91.22 82.97
N THR A 871 43.35 -91.52 84.23
CA THR A 871 43.14 -92.89 84.75
C THR A 871 41.70 -93.13 85.24
N GLY A 872 40.80 -92.16 85.06
CA GLY A 872 39.38 -92.30 85.36
C GLY A 872 38.56 -92.87 84.21
N GLN A 873 37.24 -92.86 84.41
CA GLN A 873 36.26 -93.41 83.48
C GLN A 873 35.13 -92.40 83.23
N ILE A 874 34.46 -92.54 82.09
CA ILE A 874 33.18 -91.89 81.79
C ILE A 874 32.12 -92.95 81.45
N LEU A 875 30.87 -92.61 81.71
CA LEU A 875 29.68 -93.34 81.26
C LEU A 875 28.85 -92.35 80.43
N PRO A 876 29.08 -92.28 79.11
CA PRO A 876 28.28 -91.46 78.20
C PRO A 876 26.83 -91.92 78.22
N GLU A 877 25.88 -90.98 78.35
CA GLU A 877 24.44 -91.27 78.34
C GLU A 877 23.76 -90.72 77.08
N THR A 878 24.21 -89.57 76.55
CA THR A 878 23.67 -89.01 75.30
C THR A 878 24.74 -88.34 74.43
N ILE A 879 24.52 -88.35 73.12
CA ILE A 879 25.31 -87.64 72.11
C ILE A 879 24.41 -86.65 71.37
N LYS A 880 24.83 -85.39 71.29
CA LYS A 880 24.16 -84.35 70.51
C LYS A 880 24.86 -84.19 69.16
N TRP A 881 24.10 -84.10 68.08
CA TRP A 881 24.62 -84.15 66.72
C TRP A 881 23.87 -83.23 65.75
N LYS A 882 24.54 -82.85 64.65
CA LYS A 882 23.92 -82.22 63.46
C LYS A 882 24.53 -82.75 62.17
N LEU A 883 23.70 -82.80 61.14
CA LEU A 883 24.02 -83.10 59.75
C LEU A 883 23.82 -81.83 58.91
N VAL A 884 24.81 -81.45 58.13
CA VAL A 884 24.74 -80.32 57.19
C VAL A 884 25.02 -80.79 55.76
N ARG A 885 24.40 -80.13 54.79
CA ARG A 885 24.73 -80.24 53.36
C ARG A 885 25.69 -79.11 53.00
N VAL A 886 26.67 -79.43 52.17
CA VAL A 886 27.74 -78.54 51.68
C VAL A 886 27.75 -78.60 50.15
#